data_AF-A0A5P6VQD9-F1
#
_entry.id   AF-A0A5P6VQD9-F1
#
_cell.length_a   1.000
_cell.length_b   1.000
_cell.length_c   1.000
_cell.angle_alpha   90.00
_cell.angle_beta   90.00
_cell.angle_gamma   90.00
#
_symmetry.space_group_name_H-M   'P 1'
#
loop_
_entity.id
_entity.type
_entity.pdbx_description
1 polymer ?
#
loop_
_entity_poly.entity_id
_entity_poly.type
_entity_poly.pdbx_seq_one_letter_code
_entity_poly.pdbx_strand_id
1 'polypeptide(L)'
;MGNVMKQVSIIVPAYNVENFIDDCLGSILVQTYSNIEVIVVDDGSTDSTRAHIDAAMRRDKRVRGFYQSNLGVSAARNFGISKAFGTYIMFVDGDDYIAKDAVETMVAALEQTDADWVNCQYNRVDDKGQQLEAYDFIEGLHSTQTQEEKFNLIKGELIDYLIGYEVWNKIYKASIISENGICFNQDCHMGEDLAFNICYGYYANSINCIKPRPYFYRVRTDSAMGSLHSLRRNFEEHLQLVKGIQPQFEAVFTGKIREKFYQLFCKLMIHASFGYTIEEYARVAAAVNDDYFFNLLEVALSHKEAFKEFLEADKVNCYYQNGLFIQTNLKHAFLIMAHGEFESLKYLLQALDDIRNDIYLHIDRKTRFADFKEIRSWVKNAGLFFALRVDVRWGDISFVLAEMVLLKTATKHGHYKYYHLISGIDFPLKSQDEIHSYLAEKNQEFVSYHHDGEYGDDFMYKIKYYYPYARWVGRGYHDGPGKKKALLRWLTKRSWAYVDRQAARGVDRTKKYPELDFVKGDNWFSITDDLARYTLENELKIYRMYWFTNAPDEIFLQTLAINSRFKDKVPGNCLRYIDWNRGNPYEFVYTDLEDLIDSKTLFARKISYVNEPRLVRGLVASINGGSQGLSHEANNSQPLVSIIVPMYNVAEYLGKCLDSIMGQSYTKLQILLIDDGSTDRTATIAKQYARIDSRFTYIHQENKGLSGARNTGIENANGEYIAFVDSDDWIEPDYVSHMVQDALKTDADIIICGYVEEGGSCRQISLDKSNGFSRTSAMRILGNIFTEDYLAMIVAWNKLYKKQVFDKVRFAVGKIHEDEFAIHRIIDESKLICTVPEPLYHYRIRTDGITGSKHTDDIRHFDVFEAHQDRVECCKNQFYGEFYRLIVYSMFEELIQLMFRYSDEAYKKYHLDNRFRKLLLRECIRHYRQLDKHQKREYLMAIISPRGYVKRANGIMETKSE
;
A
#
# COMPACT_ATOMS: atom_id res chain seq x y z
N MET A 1 63.24 48.88 5.54
CA MET A 1 63.89 47.88 4.66
C MET A 1 63.01 47.76 3.43
N GLY A 2 63.56 47.90 2.22
CA GLY A 2 62.74 47.79 1.00
C GLY A 2 62.03 46.44 0.98
N ASN A 3 60.72 46.44 0.72
CA ASN A 3 59.92 45.21 0.66
C ASN A 3 60.51 44.36 -0.49
N VAL A 4 61.26 43.31 -0.16
CA VAL A 4 61.82 42.40 -1.15
C VAL A 4 60.63 41.71 -1.80
N MET A 5 60.35 42.01 -3.07
CA MET A 5 59.27 41.35 -3.79
C MET A 5 59.46 39.84 -3.70
N LYS A 6 58.51 39.13 -3.12
CA LYS A 6 58.53 37.68 -2.98
C LYS A 6 58.33 37.02 -4.35
N GLN A 7 58.93 35.86 -4.57
CA GLN A 7 58.80 35.18 -5.85
C GLN A 7 57.50 34.37 -5.90
N VAL A 8 56.80 34.38 -7.03
CA VAL A 8 55.62 33.51 -7.28
C VAL A 8 55.99 32.43 -8.30
N SER A 9 55.78 31.16 -7.95
CA SER A 9 55.84 30.05 -8.90
C SER A 9 54.47 29.80 -9.50
N ILE A 10 54.34 30.06 -10.80
CA ILE A 10 53.12 29.81 -11.56
C ILE A 10 53.27 28.46 -12.24
N ILE A 11 52.45 27.49 -11.84
CA ILE A 11 52.51 26.11 -12.32
C ILE A 11 51.39 25.90 -13.36
N VAL A 12 51.78 25.48 -14.55
CA VAL A 12 50.89 25.27 -15.70
C VAL A 12 50.96 23.81 -16.14
N PRO A 13 49.97 22.96 -15.78
CA PRO A 13 49.85 21.64 -16.39
C PRO A 13 49.38 21.79 -17.85
N ALA A 14 49.96 21.01 -18.75
CA ALA A 14 49.64 21.06 -20.17
C ALA A 14 49.46 19.63 -20.74
N TYR A 15 48.35 19.41 -21.44
CA TYR A 15 48.11 18.19 -22.20
C TYR A 15 47.19 18.49 -23.40
N ASN A 16 47.72 18.39 -24.62
CA ASN A 16 46.99 18.64 -25.86
C ASN A 16 46.25 20.00 -25.92
N VAL A 17 46.98 21.09 -25.64
CA VAL A 17 46.45 22.46 -25.58
C VAL A 17 47.13 23.40 -26.60
N GLU A 18 47.57 22.88 -27.76
CA GLU A 18 48.36 23.64 -28.75
C GLU A 18 47.72 24.97 -29.18
N ASN A 19 46.39 25.00 -29.28
CA ASN A 19 45.66 26.17 -29.77
C ASN A 19 45.58 27.32 -28.75
N PHE A 20 46.05 27.12 -27.52
CA PHE A 20 45.72 28.01 -26.40
C PHE A 20 46.86 28.24 -25.43
N ILE A 21 47.85 27.34 -25.38
CA ILE A 21 49.00 27.47 -24.48
C ILE A 21 49.79 28.77 -24.73
N ASP A 22 49.83 29.27 -25.97
CA ASP A 22 50.47 30.55 -26.29
C ASP A 22 49.74 31.76 -25.64
N ASP A 23 48.40 31.74 -25.62
CA ASP A 23 47.59 32.77 -24.96
C ASP A 23 47.76 32.70 -23.43
N CYS A 24 47.74 31.49 -22.87
CA CYS A 24 47.98 31.22 -21.45
C CYS A 24 49.33 31.79 -21.00
N LEU A 25 50.43 31.33 -21.63
CA LEU A 25 51.78 31.79 -21.31
C LEU A 25 51.97 33.28 -21.62
N GLY A 26 51.38 33.78 -22.71
CA GLY A 26 51.37 35.19 -23.05
C GLY A 26 50.78 36.05 -21.94
N SER A 27 49.64 35.63 -21.37
CA SER A 27 48.98 36.35 -20.27
C SER A 27 49.78 36.34 -18.95
N ILE A 28 50.52 35.26 -18.68
CA ILE A 28 51.40 35.14 -17.51
C ILE A 28 52.66 36.00 -17.67
N LEU A 29 53.24 36.05 -18.86
CA LEU A 29 54.52 36.75 -19.08
C LEU A 29 54.38 38.28 -19.08
N VAL A 30 53.18 38.81 -19.30
CA VAL A 30 52.89 40.26 -19.28
C VAL A 30 52.39 40.78 -17.94
N GLN A 31 52.45 39.98 -16.87
CA GLN A 31 52.02 40.38 -15.53
C GLN A 31 52.77 41.63 -15.03
N THR A 32 52.05 42.52 -14.35
CA THR A 32 52.64 43.71 -13.70
C THR A 32 53.54 43.33 -12.53
N TYR A 33 53.27 42.20 -11.88
CA TYR A 33 54.17 41.59 -10.89
C TYR A 33 55.31 40.85 -11.59
N SER A 34 56.53 41.39 -11.49
CA SER A 34 57.66 40.91 -12.31
C SER A 34 58.42 39.72 -11.71
N ASN A 35 58.38 39.52 -10.38
CA ASN A 35 59.12 38.45 -9.71
C ASN A 35 58.37 37.11 -9.76
N ILE A 36 58.26 36.55 -10.96
CA ILE A 36 57.60 35.28 -11.23
C ILE A 36 58.55 34.26 -11.86
N GLU A 37 58.31 32.98 -11.61
CA GLU A 37 58.77 31.89 -12.47
C GLU A 37 57.56 31.13 -13.02
N VAL A 38 57.68 30.59 -14.23
CA VAL A 38 56.60 29.85 -14.89
C VAL A 38 57.08 28.43 -15.14
N ILE A 39 56.44 27.46 -14.51
CA ILE A 39 56.77 26.04 -14.58
C ILE A 39 55.68 25.37 -15.40
N VAL A 40 56.02 24.97 -16.63
CA VAL A 40 55.10 24.30 -17.53
C VAL A 40 55.42 22.83 -17.55
N VAL A 41 54.45 21.98 -17.21
CA VAL A 41 54.62 20.53 -17.17
C VAL A 41 53.73 19.91 -18.23
N ASP A 42 54.34 19.49 -19.34
CA ASP A 42 53.68 18.77 -20.42
C ASP A 42 53.55 17.28 -20.07
N ASP A 43 52.32 16.84 -19.90
CA ASP A 43 51.93 15.50 -19.49
C ASP A 43 51.76 14.57 -20.69
N GLY A 44 52.74 14.59 -21.60
CA GLY A 44 52.79 13.70 -22.75
C GLY A 44 51.86 14.09 -23.89
N SER A 45 51.76 15.39 -24.21
CA SER A 45 50.99 15.87 -25.36
C SER A 45 51.40 15.20 -26.67
N THR A 46 50.40 14.92 -27.50
CA THR A 46 50.55 14.33 -28.85
C THR A 46 50.44 15.35 -29.96
N ASP A 47 50.03 16.58 -29.63
CA ASP A 47 49.89 17.71 -30.54
C ASP A 47 51.14 18.64 -30.48
N SER A 48 51.03 19.85 -31.01
CA SER A 48 52.15 20.80 -31.05
C SER A 48 52.45 21.50 -29.72
N THR A 49 51.72 21.20 -28.62
CA THR A 49 51.86 21.87 -27.31
C THR A 49 53.32 21.97 -26.86
N ARG A 50 54.08 20.88 -26.99
CA ARG A 50 55.50 20.85 -26.65
C ARG A 50 56.34 21.87 -27.43
N ALA A 51 56.06 22.04 -28.73
CA ALA A 51 56.77 23.00 -29.57
C ALA A 51 56.50 24.46 -29.14
N HIS A 52 55.28 24.75 -28.69
CA HIS A 52 54.92 26.06 -28.12
C HIS A 52 55.66 26.32 -26.81
N ILE A 53 55.76 25.33 -25.92
CA ILE A 53 56.52 25.42 -24.67
C ILE A 53 58.02 25.68 -24.96
N ASP A 54 58.62 24.92 -25.89
CA ASP A 54 60.01 25.12 -26.31
C ASP A 54 60.25 26.51 -26.94
N ALA A 55 59.24 27.07 -27.61
CA ALA A 55 59.30 28.44 -28.13
C ALA A 55 59.24 29.48 -27.00
N ALA A 56 58.38 29.28 -26.00
CA ALA A 56 58.27 30.16 -24.83
C ALA A 56 59.57 30.17 -24.00
N MET A 57 60.18 29.00 -23.75
CA MET A 57 61.47 28.88 -23.06
C MET A 57 62.61 29.62 -23.74
N ARG A 58 62.60 29.68 -25.08
CA ARG A 58 63.60 30.45 -25.85
C ARG A 58 63.34 31.95 -25.80
N ARG A 59 62.08 32.37 -25.68
CA ARG A 59 61.66 33.78 -25.66
C ARG A 59 61.84 34.42 -24.29
N ASP A 60 61.57 33.71 -23.20
CA ASP A 60 61.61 34.25 -21.85
C ASP A 60 62.26 33.28 -20.85
N LYS A 61 63.30 33.76 -20.16
CA LYS A 61 64.09 32.96 -19.20
C LYS A 61 63.31 32.57 -17.93
N ARG A 62 62.16 33.21 -17.68
CA ARG A 62 61.27 32.86 -16.56
C ARG A 62 60.52 31.55 -16.79
N VAL A 63 60.43 31.09 -18.04
CA VAL A 63 59.70 29.86 -18.40
C VAL A 63 60.61 28.64 -18.31
N ARG A 64 60.16 27.62 -17.59
CA ARG A 64 60.83 26.33 -17.41
C ARG A 64 59.86 25.22 -17.83
N GLY A 65 60.08 24.63 -18.99
CA GLY A 65 59.31 23.50 -19.50
C GLY A 65 59.87 22.15 -19.04
N PHE A 66 58.96 21.25 -18.68
CA PHE A 66 59.25 19.87 -18.27
C PHE A 66 58.31 18.91 -18.99
N TYR A 67 58.79 17.69 -19.27
CA TYR A 67 58.11 16.71 -20.11
C TYR A 67 58.05 15.36 -19.39
N GLN A 68 56.85 14.78 -19.30
CA GLN A 68 56.63 13.44 -18.76
C GLN A 68 55.70 12.63 -19.68
N SER A 69 55.61 11.31 -19.43
CA SER A 69 54.53 10.51 -20.03
C SER A 69 53.19 10.90 -19.43
N ASN A 70 52.07 10.70 -20.13
CA ASN A 70 50.73 11.00 -19.62
C ASN A 70 50.43 10.21 -18.34
N LEU A 71 50.55 10.89 -17.19
CA LEU A 71 50.31 10.39 -15.84
C LEU A 71 49.12 11.09 -15.17
N GLY A 72 48.48 12.04 -15.85
CA GLY A 72 47.36 12.83 -15.38
C GLY A 72 47.77 14.19 -14.77
N VAL A 73 46.80 15.09 -14.70
CA VAL A 73 46.96 16.47 -14.21
C VAL A 73 47.51 16.54 -12.77
N SER A 74 47.07 15.63 -11.89
CA SER A 74 47.58 15.52 -10.50
C SER A 74 49.09 15.27 -10.46
N ALA A 75 49.59 14.36 -11.31
CA ALA A 75 51.01 14.06 -11.39
C ALA A 75 51.79 15.26 -11.94
N ALA A 76 51.28 15.91 -12.98
CA ALA A 76 51.89 17.10 -13.57
C ALA A 76 52.00 18.27 -12.57
N ARG A 77 50.93 18.55 -11.82
CA ARG A 77 50.92 19.60 -10.77
C ARG A 77 51.87 19.26 -9.63
N ASN A 78 51.89 18.01 -9.15
CA ASN A 78 52.84 17.55 -8.13
C ASN A 78 54.30 17.69 -8.58
N PHE A 79 54.58 17.32 -9.84
CA PHE A 79 55.90 17.53 -10.42
C PHE A 79 56.25 19.02 -10.46
N GLY A 80 55.30 19.87 -10.87
CA GLY A 80 55.44 21.32 -10.86
C GLY A 80 55.79 21.87 -9.46
N ILE A 81 55.07 21.44 -8.42
CA ILE A 81 55.34 21.80 -7.02
C ILE A 81 56.78 21.42 -6.65
N SER A 82 57.25 20.22 -7.05
CA SER A 82 58.62 19.77 -6.76
C SER A 82 59.72 20.62 -7.41
N LYS A 83 59.37 21.46 -8.40
CA LYS A 83 60.29 22.35 -9.12
C LYS A 83 60.16 23.82 -8.73
N ALA A 84 59.16 24.16 -7.93
CA ALA A 84 58.87 25.52 -7.49
C ALA A 84 59.88 26.01 -6.45
N PHE A 85 60.31 27.27 -6.60
CA PHE A 85 61.19 28.00 -5.70
C PHE A 85 60.53 29.24 -5.09
N GLY A 86 59.34 29.59 -5.55
CA GLY A 86 58.58 30.74 -5.13
C GLY A 86 58.16 30.68 -3.67
N THR A 87 58.06 31.84 -3.04
CA THR A 87 57.43 31.99 -1.73
C THR A 87 55.93 31.71 -1.81
N TYR A 88 55.33 32.00 -2.96
CA TYR A 88 53.94 31.74 -3.27
C TYR A 88 53.81 30.81 -4.46
N ILE A 89 52.76 29.99 -4.47
CA ILE A 89 52.40 29.10 -5.58
C ILE A 89 51.03 29.51 -6.12
N MET A 90 50.92 29.61 -7.44
CA MET A 90 49.66 29.80 -8.16
C MET A 90 49.56 28.76 -9.27
N PHE A 91 48.38 28.20 -9.49
CA PHE A 91 48.10 27.31 -10.61
C PHE A 91 47.38 28.09 -11.70
N VAL A 92 47.70 27.82 -12.96
CA VAL A 92 46.96 28.33 -14.11
C VAL A 92 46.84 27.19 -15.10
N ASP A 93 45.63 26.81 -15.49
CA ASP A 93 45.48 25.72 -16.43
C ASP A 93 45.95 26.16 -17.83
N GLY A 94 46.59 25.25 -18.57
CA GLY A 94 47.24 25.55 -19.86
C GLY A 94 46.28 26.03 -20.95
N ASP A 95 44.99 25.98 -20.68
CA ASP A 95 43.89 26.37 -21.52
C ASP A 95 43.25 27.73 -21.22
N ASP A 96 43.61 28.32 -20.09
CA ASP A 96 43.04 29.55 -19.55
C ASP A 96 43.99 30.73 -19.69
N TYR A 97 43.54 31.92 -19.28
CA TYR A 97 44.40 33.10 -19.20
C TYR A 97 44.01 34.01 -18.04
N ILE A 98 44.94 34.88 -17.65
CA ILE A 98 44.79 35.78 -16.50
C ILE A 98 44.93 37.25 -16.92
N ALA A 99 44.23 38.14 -16.20
CA ALA A 99 44.35 39.60 -16.36
C ALA A 99 45.78 40.05 -16.06
N LYS A 100 46.24 41.12 -16.73
CA LYS A 100 47.62 41.65 -16.61
C LYS A 100 48.08 41.99 -15.17
N ASP A 101 47.14 42.22 -14.27
CA ASP A 101 47.34 42.60 -12.86
C ASP A 101 46.94 41.48 -11.89
N ALA A 102 46.69 40.26 -12.38
CA ALA A 102 46.22 39.13 -11.59
C ALA A 102 47.17 38.79 -10.44
N VAL A 103 48.45 38.56 -10.75
CA VAL A 103 49.46 38.15 -9.76
C VAL A 103 49.70 39.28 -8.76
N GLU A 104 49.77 40.53 -9.23
CA GLU A 104 49.95 41.69 -8.35
C GLU A 104 48.77 41.83 -7.38
N THR A 105 47.54 41.68 -7.89
CA THR A 105 46.31 41.77 -7.08
C THR A 105 46.27 40.69 -6.00
N MET A 106 46.58 39.44 -6.35
CA MET A 106 46.53 38.32 -5.42
C MET A 106 47.68 38.35 -4.40
N VAL A 107 48.89 38.74 -4.81
CA VAL A 107 50.02 38.92 -3.89
C VAL A 107 49.77 40.10 -2.95
N ALA A 108 49.24 41.23 -3.45
CA ALA A 108 48.90 42.38 -2.62
C ALA A 108 47.86 41.98 -1.55
N ALA A 109 46.86 41.19 -1.91
CA ALA A 109 45.87 40.67 -0.96
C ALA A 109 46.51 39.75 0.10
N LEU A 110 47.41 38.85 -0.29
CA LEU A 110 48.16 38.00 0.64
C LEU A 110 48.99 38.85 1.61
N GLU A 111 49.76 39.81 1.11
CA GLU A 111 50.67 40.62 1.93
C GLU A 111 49.94 41.63 2.82
N GLN A 112 48.85 42.23 2.36
CA GLN A 112 48.07 43.20 3.14
C GLN A 112 47.34 42.57 4.33
N THR A 113 46.91 41.32 4.19
CA THR A 113 46.13 40.61 5.21
C THR A 113 46.93 39.57 5.98
N ASP A 114 48.17 39.31 5.57
CA ASP A 114 48.97 38.15 5.97
C ASP A 114 48.20 36.83 5.85
N ALA A 115 47.32 36.73 4.85
CA ALA A 115 46.56 35.53 4.58
C ALA A 115 47.48 34.38 4.15
N ASP A 116 47.13 33.15 4.50
CA ASP A 116 47.84 31.95 4.05
C ASP A 116 47.41 31.53 2.63
N TRP A 117 46.16 31.83 2.30
CA TRP A 117 45.50 31.51 1.05
C TRP A 117 44.66 32.72 0.60
N VAL A 118 44.81 33.13 -0.65
CA VAL A 118 43.88 34.05 -1.32
C VAL A 118 43.18 33.37 -2.49
N ASN A 119 41.85 33.42 -2.54
CA ASN A 119 41.07 33.08 -3.74
C ASN A 119 40.44 34.34 -4.34
N CYS A 120 40.39 34.37 -5.68
CA CYS A 120 39.73 35.42 -6.42
C CYS A 120 38.46 34.91 -7.11
N GLN A 121 37.63 35.85 -7.54
CA GLN A 121 36.49 35.56 -8.41
C GLN A 121 36.97 35.26 -9.83
N TYR A 122 36.11 34.72 -10.71
CA TYR A 122 36.51 34.43 -12.09
C TYR A 122 35.40 34.65 -13.12
N ASN A 123 35.80 34.73 -14.39
CA ASN A 123 34.91 34.79 -15.54
C ASN A 123 34.98 33.48 -16.33
N ARG A 124 33.84 32.96 -16.78
CA ARG A 124 33.79 31.95 -17.84
C ARG A 124 33.77 32.63 -19.19
N VAL A 125 34.59 32.17 -20.11
CA VAL A 125 34.68 32.67 -21.49
C VAL A 125 34.59 31.53 -22.49
N ASP A 126 34.16 31.83 -23.72
CA ASP A 126 34.20 30.86 -24.82
C ASP A 126 35.61 30.73 -25.44
N ASP A 127 35.75 29.86 -26.43
CA ASP A 127 37.01 29.66 -27.17
C ASP A 127 37.53 30.93 -27.87
N LYS A 128 36.70 31.95 -28.05
CA LYS A 128 37.05 33.24 -28.63
C LYS A 128 37.33 34.30 -27.56
N GLY A 129 37.25 33.96 -26.29
CA GLY A 129 37.44 34.88 -25.16
C GLY A 129 36.23 35.78 -24.90
N GLN A 130 35.06 35.49 -25.49
CA GLN A 130 33.83 36.21 -25.18
C GLN A 130 33.27 35.74 -23.84
N GLN A 131 32.88 36.69 -22.99
CA GLN A 131 32.35 36.39 -21.68
C GLN A 131 31.01 35.64 -21.77
N LEU A 132 30.95 34.51 -21.08
CA LEU A 132 29.75 33.69 -20.90
C LEU A 132 29.07 34.04 -19.57
N GLU A 133 29.82 33.99 -18.47
CA GLU A 133 29.30 34.10 -17.11
C GLU A 133 30.38 34.65 -16.16
N ALA A 134 29.96 35.22 -15.03
CA ALA A 134 30.85 35.62 -13.93
C ALA A 134 30.43 34.87 -12.67
N TYR A 135 31.40 34.30 -11.95
CA TYR A 135 31.17 33.54 -10.72
C TYR A 135 31.68 34.31 -9.52
N ASP A 136 30.88 34.30 -8.46
CA ASP A 136 31.15 34.99 -7.21
C ASP A 136 31.10 34.02 -6.03
N PHE A 137 32.18 34.04 -5.27
CA PHE A 137 32.43 33.41 -4.00
C PHE A 137 32.28 34.45 -2.88
N ILE A 138 32.24 33.99 -1.63
CA ILE A 138 32.24 34.89 -0.46
C ILE A 138 33.43 35.85 -0.49
N GLU A 139 33.30 37.01 0.16
CA GLU A 139 34.33 38.05 0.22
C GLU A 139 34.82 38.24 1.67
N GLY A 140 36.10 38.59 1.82
CA GLY A 140 36.69 39.02 3.09
C GLY A 140 37.74 38.07 3.64
N LEU A 141 38.31 38.48 4.79
CA LEU A 141 39.30 37.71 5.53
C LEU A 141 38.60 36.79 6.54
N HIS A 142 38.78 35.50 6.36
CA HIS A 142 38.28 34.44 7.24
C HIS A 142 39.42 33.90 8.08
N SER A 143 39.33 34.09 9.40
CA SER A 143 40.30 33.58 10.36
C SER A 143 40.03 32.11 10.67
N THR A 144 41.08 31.29 10.69
CA THR A 144 41.03 29.87 11.02
C THR A 144 42.11 29.51 12.05
N GLN A 145 42.26 30.32 13.09
CA GLN A 145 43.32 30.15 14.10
C GLN A 145 43.06 28.95 15.03
N THR A 146 41.81 28.55 15.21
CA THR A 146 41.43 27.39 16.01
C THR A 146 41.07 26.17 15.15
N GLN A 147 41.18 24.97 15.75
CA GLN A 147 40.74 23.73 15.08
C GLN A 147 39.26 23.77 14.68
N GLU A 148 38.41 24.42 15.49
CA GLU A 148 36.97 24.50 15.21
C GLU A 148 36.67 25.46 14.05
N GLU A 149 37.34 26.61 13.98
CA GLU A 149 37.22 27.53 12.83
C GLU A 149 37.71 26.88 11.53
N LYS A 150 38.86 26.18 11.56
CA LYS A 150 39.35 25.41 10.39
C LYS A 150 38.33 24.39 9.93
N PHE A 151 37.83 23.58 10.86
CA PHE A 151 36.88 22.53 10.56
C PHE A 151 35.57 23.07 9.99
N ASN A 152 35.03 24.13 10.60
CA ASN A 152 33.79 24.74 10.15
C ASN A 152 33.95 25.39 8.79
N LEU A 153 35.05 26.11 8.53
CA LEU A 153 35.32 26.70 7.22
C LEU A 153 35.37 25.64 6.11
N ILE A 154 36.05 24.53 6.38
CA ILE A 154 36.16 23.44 5.39
C ILE A 154 34.80 22.76 5.18
N LYS A 155 34.11 22.44 6.28
CA LYS A 155 32.82 21.74 6.24
C LYS A 155 31.72 22.60 5.61
N GLY A 156 31.67 23.90 5.94
CA GLY A 156 30.62 24.83 5.54
C GLY A 156 30.96 25.52 4.24
N GLU A 157 32.04 26.28 4.21
CA GLU A 157 32.32 27.22 3.13
C GLU A 157 33.03 26.54 1.94
N LEU A 158 33.97 25.63 2.19
CA LEU A 158 34.65 24.93 1.10
C LEU A 158 33.75 23.88 0.47
N ILE A 159 33.22 22.92 1.24
CA ILE A 159 32.41 21.81 0.72
C ILE A 159 31.05 22.28 0.15
N ASP A 160 30.48 23.40 0.61
CA ASP A 160 29.26 23.96 -0.02
C ASP A 160 29.59 24.91 -1.19
N TYR A 161 30.83 24.87 -1.71
CA TYR A 161 31.28 25.61 -2.89
C TYR A 161 31.22 27.14 -2.76
N LEU A 162 31.30 27.68 -1.53
CA LEU A 162 31.26 29.12 -1.29
C LEU A 162 32.60 29.83 -1.54
N ILE A 163 33.72 29.08 -1.61
CA ILE A 163 35.07 29.59 -1.95
C ILE A 163 35.71 28.90 -3.18
N GLY A 164 34.93 28.05 -3.86
CA GLY A 164 35.34 27.32 -5.07
C GLY A 164 36.26 26.13 -4.81
N TYR A 165 36.04 25.05 -5.54
CA TYR A 165 36.85 23.83 -5.43
C TYR A 165 38.19 23.93 -6.13
N GLU A 166 38.28 24.81 -7.13
CA GLU A 166 39.34 24.87 -8.11
C GLU A 166 40.65 25.37 -7.49
N VAL A 167 41.80 24.97 -8.00
CA VAL A 167 43.09 25.52 -7.51
C VAL A 167 43.57 26.73 -8.31
N TRP A 168 43.04 26.94 -9.52
CA TRP A 168 43.56 27.91 -10.47
C TRP A 168 43.17 29.37 -10.18
N ASN A 169 42.09 29.61 -9.43
CA ASN A 169 41.72 30.95 -8.96
C ASN A 169 42.37 31.32 -7.62
N LYS A 170 43.43 30.60 -7.21
CA LYS A 170 44.01 30.69 -5.87
C LYS A 170 45.52 30.91 -5.91
N ILE A 171 46.01 31.60 -4.87
CA ILE A 171 47.43 31.73 -4.57
C ILE A 171 47.68 31.27 -3.13
N TYR A 172 48.76 30.51 -2.93
CA TYR A 172 49.05 29.81 -1.68
C TYR A 172 50.45 30.18 -1.17
N LYS A 173 50.63 30.25 0.16
CA LYS A 173 51.98 30.19 0.76
C LYS A 173 52.62 28.83 0.48
N ALA A 174 53.78 28.84 -0.18
CA ALA A 174 54.48 27.62 -0.59
C ALA A 174 55.01 26.80 0.60
N SER A 175 55.40 27.47 1.68
CA SER A 175 55.90 26.82 2.89
C SER A 175 54.88 25.84 3.49
N ILE A 176 53.59 26.19 3.49
CA ILE A 176 52.52 25.33 4.01
C ILE A 176 52.43 24.03 3.20
N ILE A 177 52.60 24.10 1.87
CA ILE A 177 52.61 22.91 1.00
C ILE A 177 53.83 22.04 1.32
N SER A 178 55.02 22.62 1.33
CA SER A 178 56.27 21.87 1.50
C SER A 178 56.45 21.28 2.89
N GLU A 179 56.08 22.01 3.95
CA GLU A 179 56.27 21.59 5.34
C GLU A 179 55.31 20.48 5.75
N ASN A 180 54.13 20.42 5.12
CA ASN A 180 53.07 19.47 5.46
C ASN A 180 52.86 18.37 4.42
N GLY A 181 53.67 18.35 3.35
CA GLY A 181 53.60 17.33 2.31
C GLY A 181 52.25 17.32 1.57
N ILE A 182 51.65 18.49 1.35
CA ILE A 182 50.38 18.60 0.62
C ILE A 182 50.65 18.33 -0.85
N CYS A 183 49.88 17.42 -1.45
CA CYS A 183 50.00 17.04 -2.85
C CYS A 183 48.62 16.67 -3.43
N PHE A 184 48.50 16.68 -4.76
CA PHE A 184 47.33 16.20 -5.46
C PHE A 184 47.31 14.67 -5.42
N ASN A 185 46.19 14.08 -5.01
CA ASN A 185 46.03 12.63 -5.03
C ASN A 185 45.96 12.13 -6.48
N GLN A 186 46.88 11.24 -6.87
CA GLN A 186 46.92 10.68 -8.23
C GLN A 186 45.87 9.59 -8.46
N ASP A 187 45.34 9.00 -7.38
CA ASP A 187 44.27 8.00 -7.42
C ASP A 187 42.87 8.64 -7.48
N CYS A 188 42.79 9.98 -7.39
CA CYS A 188 41.56 10.75 -7.48
C CYS A 188 41.49 11.39 -8.87
N HIS A 189 40.59 10.90 -9.72
CA HIS A 189 40.44 11.40 -11.09
C HIS A 189 39.41 12.53 -11.18
N MET A 190 38.54 12.66 -10.17
CA MET A 190 37.60 13.75 -10.03
C MET A 190 37.62 14.29 -8.59
N GLY A 191 37.86 15.60 -8.44
CA GLY A 191 37.84 16.27 -7.14
C GLY A 191 39.21 16.38 -6.47
N GLU A 192 40.28 16.16 -7.23
CA GLU A 192 41.67 16.36 -6.81
C GLU A 192 41.94 17.78 -6.32
N ASP A 193 41.31 18.78 -6.95
CA ASP A 193 41.39 20.19 -6.55
C ASP A 193 40.75 20.42 -5.18
N LEU A 194 39.57 19.84 -4.96
CA LEU A 194 38.87 19.89 -3.68
C LEU A 194 39.70 19.20 -2.59
N ALA A 195 40.27 18.02 -2.88
CA ALA A 195 41.14 17.32 -1.95
C ALA A 195 42.37 18.14 -1.55
N PHE A 196 43.03 18.77 -2.53
CA PHE A 196 44.17 19.65 -2.29
C PHE A 196 43.78 20.85 -1.40
N ASN A 197 42.67 21.51 -1.73
CA ASN A 197 42.16 22.65 -0.98
C ASN A 197 41.73 22.28 0.46
N ILE A 198 41.11 21.11 0.66
CA ILE A 198 40.79 20.57 1.99
C ILE A 198 42.06 20.37 2.81
N CYS A 199 43.04 19.67 2.24
CA CYS A 199 44.33 19.40 2.90
C CYS A 199 45.08 20.69 3.22
N TYR A 200 45.09 21.67 2.32
CA TYR A 200 45.68 22.99 2.59
C TYR A 200 44.95 23.73 3.72
N GLY A 201 43.62 23.70 3.71
CA GLY A 201 42.76 24.31 4.73
C GLY A 201 43.01 23.76 6.15
N TYR A 202 43.46 22.52 6.29
CA TYR A 202 43.85 21.96 7.60
C TYR A 202 45.01 22.72 8.25
N TYR A 203 45.91 23.31 7.44
CA TYR A 203 47.10 23.99 7.93
C TYR A 203 46.99 25.51 7.87
N ALA A 204 46.21 26.06 6.95
CA ALA A 204 45.96 27.50 6.83
C ALA A 204 45.29 28.08 8.10
N ASN A 205 45.76 29.25 8.53
CA ASN A 205 45.21 30.01 9.67
C ASN A 205 44.40 31.23 9.22
N SER A 206 44.41 31.55 7.92
CA SER A 206 43.66 32.65 7.33
C SER A 206 43.45 32.46 5.83
N ILE A 207 42.23 32.71 5.38
CA ILE A 207 41.83 32.67 3.97
C ILE A 207 41.22 34.03 3.62
N ASN A 208 41.71 34.68 2.56
CA ASN A 208 41.20 35.96 2.11
C ASN A 208 40.57 35.83 0.72
N CYS A 209 39.25 35.98 0.67
CA CYS A 209 38.47 35.87 -0.55
C CYS A 209 38.27 37.27 -1.13
N ILE A 210 38.81 37.53 -2.32
CA ILE A 210 38.84 38.88 -2.89
C ILE A 210 37.85 39.05 -4.04
N LYS A 211 37.24 40.25 -4.11
CA LYS A 211 36.27 40.65 -5.14
C LYS A 211 36.78 40.68 -6.60
N PRO A 212 38.05 41.03 -6.90
CA PRO A 212 38.53 41.07 -8.27
C PRO A 212 38.33 39.73 -9.02
N ARG A 213 38.06 39.81 -10.35
CA ARG A 213 37.90 38.67 -11.27
C ARG A 213 39.06 38.56 -12.26
N PRO A 214 40.31 38.32 -11.81
CA PRO A 214 41.46 38.34 -12.70
C PRO A 214 41.61 37.06 -13.53
N TYR A 215 40.85 36.00 -13.25
CA TYR A 215 40.98 34.71 -13.94
C TYR A 215 39.89 34.52 -15.00
N PHE A 216 40.25 34.01 -16.18
CA PHE A 216 39.35 33.70 -17.28
C PHE A 216 39.39 32.22 -17.64
N TYR A 217 38.38 31.48 -17.17
CA TYR A 217 38.19 30.06 -17.42
C TYR A 217 37.56 29.83 -18.78
N ARG A 218 38.24 29.14 -19.69
CA ARG A 218 37.83 28.94 -21.08
C ARG A 218 37.04 27.64 -21.24
N VAL A 219 35.80 27.77 -21.68
CA VAL A 219 34.87 26.64 -21.90
C VAL A 219 34.99 26.15 -23.34
N ARG A 220 35.56 24.95 -23.52
CA ARG A 220 35.75 24.26 -24.83
C ARG A 220 34.75 23.16 -25.06
N THR A 221 34.41 22.90 -26.33
CA THR A 221 33.57 21.75 -26.74
C THR A 221 34.20 20.38 -26.46
N ASP A 222 35.53 20.29 -26.49
CA ASP A 222 36.30 19.05 -26.23
C ASP A 222 36.96 19.05 -24.84
N SER A 223 36.45 19.85 -23.90
CA SER A 223 36.95 19.85 -22.52
C SER A 223 36.68 18.49 -21.84
N ALA A 224 37.58 18.08 -20.94
CA ALA A 224 37.44 16.85 -20.16
C ALA A 224 36.15 16.79 -19.31
N MET A 225 35.43 17.91 -19.20
CA MET A 225 34.14 18.09 -18.52
C MET A 225 32.92 17.63 -19.33
N GLY A 226 33.11 16.84 -20.41
CA GLY A 226 32.04 16.40 -21.30
C GLY A 226 32.00 14.90 -21.58
N SER A 227 31.59 14.06 -20.60
CA SER A 227 30.72 12.90 -20.87
C SER A 227 30.16 12.26 -19.57
N LEU A 228 28.83 12.29 -19.45
CA LEU A 228 28.04 11.60 -18.42
C LEU A 228 27.99 10.08 -18.67
N HIS A 229 28.41 9.30 -17.67
CA HIS A 229 27.82 8.05 -17.12
C HIS A 229 28.76 7.61 -15.98
N SER A 230 28.37 7.17 -14.79
CA SER A 230 27.10 6.88 -14.13
C SER A 230 27.31 7.24 -12.65
N LEU A 231 26.26 7.55 -11.90
CA LEU A 231 26.28 7.84 -10.45
C LEU A 231 27.27 7.00 -9.60
N ARG A 232 27.51 5.75 -9.99
CA ARG A 232 28.51 4.87 -9.38
C ARG A 232 29.94 5.41 -9.44
N ARG A 233 30.35 5.97 -10.57
CA ARG A 233 31.68 6.56 -10.72
C ARG A 233 31.83 7.77 -9.79
N ASN A 234 30.82 8.66 -9.74
CA ASN A 234 30.83 9.80 -8.83
C ASN A 234 30.97 9.36 -7.36
N PHE A 235 30.24 8.31 -6.97
CA PHE A 235 30.33 7.72 -5.64
C PHE A 235 31.74 7.20 -5.33
N GLU A 236 32.31 6.38 -6.23
CA GLU A 236 33.62 5.77 -6.04
C GLU A 236 34.74 6.84 -5.96
N GLU A 237 34.70 7.88 -6.80
CA GLU A 237 35.66 8.99 -6.77
C GLU A 237 35.59 9.79 -5.46
N HIS A 238 34.38 10.13 -4.97
CA HIS A 238 34.23 10.83 -3.69
C HIS A 238 34.67 9.96 -2.52
N LEU A 239 34.46 8.63 -2.59
CA LEU A 239 34.97 7.71 -1.57
C LEU A 239 36.50 7.69 -1.55
N GLN A 240 37.17 7.72 -2.71
CA GLN A 240 38.63 7.84 -2.78
C GLN A 240 39.13 9.20 -2.26
N LEU A 241 38.40 10.28 -2.53
CA LEU A 241 38.68 11.60 -1.97
C LEU A 241 38.65 11.54 -0.43
N VAL A 242 37.59 10.99 0.17
CA VAL A 242 37.48 10.85 1.63
C VAL A 242 38.65 10.03 2.20
N LYS A 243 39.02 8.91 1.56
CA LYS A 243 40.17 8.10 1.95
C LYS A 243 41.49 8.88 1.90
N GLY A 244 41.67 9.70 0.87
CA GLY A 244 42.88 10.50 0.68
C GLY A 244 43.06 11.59 1.74
N ILE A 245 41.97 12.22 2.19
CA ILE A 245 42.04 13.34 3.14
C ILE A 245 42.07 12.89 4.62
N GLN A 246 41.61 11.68 4.96
CA GLN A 246 41.51 11.22 6.36
C GLN A 246 42.86 11.21 7.10
N PRO A 247 43.97 10.71 6.53
CA PRO A 247 45.24 10.62 7.28
C PRO A 247 45.76 12.00 7.72
N GLN A 248 45.63 13.01 6.86
CA GLN A 248 46.03 14.38 7.19
C GLN A 248 45.06 15.02 8.19
N PHE A 249 43.76 14.77 8.04
CA PHE A 249 42.76 15.22 9.01
C PHE A 249 43.09 14.73 10.42
N GLU A 250 43.41 13.44 10.56
CA GLU A 250 43.74 12.85 11.86
C GLU A 250 45.08 13.29 12.43
N ALA A 251 46.01 13.74 11.58
CA ALA A 251 47.28 14.30 11.99
C ALA A 251 47.14 15.73 12.54
N VAL A 252 46.20 16.52 11.99
CA VAL A 252 45.98 17.92 12.36
C VAL A 252 44.98 18.08 13.49
N PHE A 253 43.85 17.38 13.42
CA PHE A 253 42.76 17.55 14.37
C PHE A 253 42.84 16.57 15.53
N THR A 254 42.57 17.07 16.74
CA THR A 254 42.65 16.30 17.98
C THR A 254 41.36 16.43 18.80
N GLY A 255 41.20 15.54 19.80
CA GLY A 255 40.04 15.53 20.68
C GLY A 255 38.70 15.47 19.92
N LYS A 256 37.74 16.31 20.34
CA LYS A 256 36.38 16.32 19.80
C LYS A 256 36.29 16.63 18.30
N ILE A 257 37.24 17.38 17.74
CA ILE A 257 37.22 17.71 16.31
C ILE A 257 37.63 16.48 15.48
N ARG A 258 38.59 15.69 15.97
CA ARG A 258 38.99 14.44 15.31
C ARG A 258 37.82 13.47 15.18
N GLU A 259 36.98 13.39 16.20
CA GLU A 259 35.77 12.55 16.19
C GLU A 259 34.71 13.01 15.18
N LYS A 260 34.78 14.26 14.69
CA LYS A 260 33.83 14.82 13.72
C LYS A 260 34.18 14.55 12.25
N PHE A 261 35.18 13.71 11.95
CA PHE A 261 35.52 13.37 10.56
C PHE A 261 34.31 12.85 9.76
N TYR A 262 33.40 12.13 10.44
CA TYR A 262 32.17 11.63 9.82
C TYR A 262 31.31 12.73 9.18
N GLN A 263 31.39 13.99 9.65
CA GLN A 263 30.63 15.09 9.05
C GLN A 263 31.17 15.45 7.66
N LEU A 264 32.49 15.45 7.47
CA LEU A 264 33.11 15.67 6.16
C LEU A 264 32.77 14.53 5.21
N PHE A 265 32.88 13.28 5.70
CA PHE A 265 32.41 12.10 4.97
C PHE A 265 30.96 12.25 4.51
N CYS A 266 30.02 12.59 5.42
CA CYS A 266 28.62 12.75 5.05
C CYS A 266 28.43 13.81 3.95
N LYS A 267 29.02 15.01 4.09
CA LYS A 267 28.84 16.06 3.08
C LYS A 267 29.43 15.68 1.73
N LEU A 268 30.60 15.06 1.69
CA LEU A 268 31.23 14.60 0.45
C LEU A 268 30.43 13.48 -0.23
N MET A 269 29.88 12.54 0.53
CA MET A 269 29.02 11.49 -0.02
C MET A 269 27.69 12.06 -0.55
N ILE A 270 27.09 13.05 0.11
CA ILE A 270 25.92 13.78 -0.42
C ILE A 270 26.27 14.50 -1.71
N HIS A 271 27.42 15.15 -1.75
CA HIS A 271 27.86 15.88 -2.93
C HIS A 271 27.98 14.94 -4.14
N ALA A 272 28.41 13.69 -3.94
CA ALA A 272 28.45 12.66 -4.98
C ALA A 272 27.08 12.35 -5.62
N SER A 273 25.98 12.65 -4.92
CA SER A 273 24.61 12.41 -5.39
C SER A 273 24.00 13.59 -6.17
N PHE A 274 24.72 14.70 -6.35
CA PHE A 274 24.17 15.90 -6.98
C PHE A 274 23.72 15.62 -8.42
N GLY A 275 22.48 16.00 -8.75
CA GLY A 275 21.87 15.75 -10.06
C GLY A 275 21.18 14.39 -10.22
N TYR A 276 21.09 13.58 -9.16
CA TYR A 276 20.43 12.26 -9.16
C TYR A 276 19.35 12.15 -8.08
N THR A 277 18.40 11.22 -8.24
CA THR A 277 17.38 11.00 -7.20
C THR A 277 17.95 10.22 -6.02
N ILE A 278 17.28 10.34 -4.88
CA ILE A 278 17.65 9.64 -3.64
C ILE A 278 17.66 8.12 -3.86
N GLU A 279 16.70 7.59 -4.59
CA GLU A 279 16.56 6.15 -4.89
C GLU A 279 17.65 5.64 -5.84
N GLU A 280 18.15 6.49 -6.74
CA GLU A 280 19.27 6.17 -7.62
C GLU A 280 20.57 6.06 -6.82
N TYR A 281 20.81 7.02 -5.94
CA TYR A 281 22.00 7.07 -5.10
C TYR A 281 22.02 5.94 -4.07
N ALA A 282 20.88 5.68 -3.44
CA ALA A 282 20.67 4.54 -2.55
C ALA A 282 21.02 3.20 -3.21
N ARG A 283 20.60 2.97 -4.46
CA ARG A 283 20.92 1.74 -5.22
C ARG A 283 22.41 1.58 -5.50
N VAL A 284 23.10 2.68 -5.78
CA VAL A 284 24.56 2.67 -6.02
C VAL A 284 25.30 2.35 -4.73
N ALA A 285 24.98 3.05 -3.63
CA ALA A 285 25.57 2.80 -2.32
C ALA A 285 25.34 1.35 -1.84
N ALA A 286 24.13 0.82 -2.06
CA ALA A 286 23.73 -0.56 -1.75
C ALA A 286 24.47 -1.65 -2.55
N ALA A 287 25.23 -1.27 -3.58
CA ALA A 287 25.98 -2.18 -4.43
C ALA A 287 27.50 -2.05 -4.26
N VAL A 288 27.97 -1.11 -3.44
CA VAL A 288 29.38 -0.90 -3.16
C VAL A 288 29.86 -1.95 -2.16
N ASN A 289 30.99 -2.59 -2.47
CA ASN A 289 31.63 -3.58 -1.60
C ASN A 289 32.96 -3.02 -1.09
N ASP A 290 32.89 -2.11 -0.12
CA ASP A 290 34.06 -1.40 0.44
C ASP A 290 33.94 -1.28 1.96
N ASP A 291 34.80 -1.99 2.70
CA ASP A 291 34.74 -2.05 4.17
C ASP A 291 34.96 -0.68 4.82
N TYR A 292 35.80 0.17 4.21
CA TYR A 292 36.07 1.51 4.72
C TYR A 292 34.82 2.37 4.69
N PHE A 293 34.04 2.31 3.60
CA PHE A 293 32.76 3.00 3.50
C PHE A 293 31.79 2.58 4.61
N PHE A 294 31.59 1.28 4.80
CA PHE A 294 30.64 0.78 5.81
C PHE A 294 31.06 1.10 7.24
N ASN A 295 32.35 1.00 7.55
CA ASN A 295 32.87 1.35 8.88
C ASN A 295 32.64 2.84 9.20
N LEU A 296 32.92 3.73 8.24
CA LEU A 296 32.74 5.17 8.46
C LEU A 296 31.27 5.57 8.49
N LEU A 297 30.42 4.88 7.72
CA LEU A 297 28.97 5.01 7.79
C LEU A 297 28.42 4.61 9.16
N GLU A 298 28.89 3.51 9.75
CA GLU A 298 28.49 3.09 11.09
C GLU A 298 28.84 4.16 12.14
N VAL A 299 30.04 4.73 12.05
CA VAL A 299 30.46 5.85 12.90
C VAL A 299 29.54 7.06 12.71
N ALA A 300 29.20 7.41 11.47
CA ALA A 300 28.29 8.52 11.19
C ALA A 300 26.89 8.29 11.79
N LEU A 301 26.33 7.08 11.64
CA LEU A 301 25.01 6.72 12.15
C LEU A 301 24.94 6.71 13.68
N SER A 302 26.05 6.42 14.37
CA SER A 302 26.12 6.56 15.84
C SER A 302 25.97 8.01 16.31
N HIS A 303 26.14 9.00 15.42
CA HIS A 303 25.99 10.43 15.67
C HIS A 303 24.77 11.07 14.97
N LYS A 304 23.76 10.27 14.61
CA LYS A 304 22.62 10.72 13.79
C LYS A 304 21.97 12.03 14.24
N GLU A 305 21.79 12.26 15.55
CA GLU A 305 21.13 13.48 16.06
C GLU A 305 21.89 14.78 15.71
N ALA A 306 23.21 14.70 15.54
CA ALA A 306 24.04 15.85 15.16
C ALA A 306 23.88 16.25 13.69
N PHE A 307 23.19 15.45 12.85
CA PHE A 307 23.06 15.75 11.41
C PHE A 307 22.29 17.05 11.17
N LYS A 308 21.34 17.38 12.04
CA LYS A 308 20.57 18.64 12.00
C LYS A 308 21.45 19.88 12.20
N GLU A 309 22.68 19.72 12.72
CA GLU A 309 23.61 20.81 12.96
C GLU A 309 24.38 21.23 11.70
N PHE A 310 24.45 20.37 10.68
CA PHE A 310 25.32 20.62 9.52
C PHE A 310 24.76 20.18 8.16
N LEU A 311 23.54 19.64 8.11
CA LEU A 311 22.82 19.27 6.89
C LEU A 311 21.45 19.96 6.85
N GLU A 312 20.99 20.27 5.63
CA GLU A 312 19.64 20.78 5.39
C GLU A 312 18.56 19.74 5.73
N ALA A 313 17.38 20.17 6.15
CA ALA A 313 16.30 19.29 6.65
C ALA A 313 15.93 18.17 5.67
N ASP A 314 15.87 18.46 4.36
CA ASP A 314 15.52 17.47 3.33
C ASP A 314 16.64 16.42 3.15
N LYS A 315 17.90 16.83 3.32
CA LYS A 315 19.07 15.94 3.29
C LYS A 315 19.16 15.11 4.57
N VAL A 316 18.83 15.69 5.72
CA VAL A 316 18.68 14.97 7.00
C VAL A 316 17.61 13.90 6.88
N ASN A 317 16.46 14.22 6.28
CA ASN A 317 15.39 13.26 5.99
C ASN A 317 15.87 12.17 5.03
N CYS A 318 16.68 12.48 4.01
CA CYS A 318 17.30 11.47 3.14
C CYS A 318 18.18 10.48 3.94
N TYR A 319 19.02 10.97 4.86
CA TYR A 319 19.82 10.12 5.75
C TYR A 319 18.96 9.30 6.71
N TYR A 320 17.91 9.89 7.28
CA TYR A 320 17.03 9.18 8.21
C TYR A 320 16.09 8.18 7.53
N GLN A 321 15.66 8.45 6.29
CA GLN A 321 14.77 7.57 5.52
C GLN A 321 15.52 6.44 4.79
N ASN A 322 16.74 6.69 4.28
CA ASN A 322 17.48 5.74 3.42
C ASN A 322 18.84 5.28 3.98
N GLY A 323 19.41 5.97 4.97
CA GLY A 323 20.49 5.47 5.83
C GLY A 323 21.87 5.18 5.19
N LEU A 324 22.04 5.38 3.89
CA LEU A 324 23.24 5.01 3.11
C LEU A 324 23.71 3.55 3.31
N PHE A 325 22.74 2.66 3.58
CA PHE A 325 22.78 1.20 3.60
C PHE A 325 23.36 0.47 4.82
N ILE A 326 22.59 0.50 5.90
CA ILE A 326 22.49 -0.62 6.87
C ILE A 326 21.03 -1.07 6.94
N GLN A 327 20.72 -2.26 6.41
CA GLN A 327 19.79 -3.29 6.94
C GLN A 327 18.46 -2.93 7.66
N THR A 328 17.95 -1.69 7.64
CA THR A 328 16.85 -1.25 8.53
C THR A 328 15.54 -0.90 7.84
N ASN A 329 15.50 -0.79 6.51
CA ASN A 329 14.24 -0.70 5.75
C ASN A 329 14.20 -1.71 4.59
N LEU A 330 14.61 -2.96 4.83
CA LEU A 330 14.10 -4.02 3.97
C LEU A 330 12.58 -4.01 4.11
N LYS A 331 11.87 -4.05 2.98
CA LYS A 331 10.40 -4.14 2.97
C LYS A 331 9.91 -5.29 3.85
N HIS A 332 8.65 -5.27 4.23
CA HIS A 332 7.97 -6.46 4.75
C HIS A 332 7.33 -7.24 3.60
N ALA A 333 7.47 -8.57 3.60
CA ALA A 333 6.79 -9.47 2.68
C ALA A 333 5.56 -10.09 3.34
N PHE A 334 4.37 -9.75 2.87
CA PHE A 334 3.12 -10.34 3.34
C PHE A 334 2.76 -11.55 2.48
N LEU A 335 2.87 -12.74 3.06
CA LEU A 335 2.56 -14.02 2.45
C LEU A 335 1.10 -14.38 2.78
N ILE A 336 0.18 -14.17 1.85
CA ILE A 336 -1.26 -14.28 2.09
C ILE A 336 -1.81 -15.56 1.46
N MET A 337 -2.45 -16.40 2.28
CA MET A 337 -3.23 -17.55 1.83
C MET A 337 -4.73 -17.25 1.89
N ALA A 338 -5.40 -17.17 0.75
CA ALA A 338 -6.81 -16.78 0.66
C ALA A 338 -7.70 -17.83 -0.02
N HIS A 339 -8.94 -17.95 0.47
CA HIS A 339 -10.00 -18.71 -0.19
C HIS A 339 -11.38 -18.07 0.04
N GLY A 340 -12.19 -17.95 -1.01
CA GLY A 340 -13.65 -17.78 -0.92
C GLY A 340 -14.22 -16.43 -0.42
N GLU A 341 -13.52 -15.66 0.42
CA GLU A 341 -14.00 -14.40 1.00
C GLU A 341 -13.23 -13.18 0.45
N PHE A 342 -13.59 -12.76 -0.76
CA PHE A 342 -12.86 -11.70 -1.46
C PHE A 342 -13.10 -10.30 -0.91
N GLU A 343 -14.24 -10.04 -0.25
CA GLU A 343 -14.49 -8.75 0.43
C GLU A 343 -13.55 -8.57 1.62
N SER A 344 -13.44 -9.58 2.49
CA SER A 344 -12.48 -9.59 3.60
C SER A 344 -11.05 -9.43 3.08
N LEU A 345 -10.68 -10.16 2.01
CA LEU A 345 -9.37 -10.04 1.36
C LEU A 345 -9.12 -8.62 0.82
N LYS A 346 -10.13 -7.98 0.22
CA LYS A 346 -9.99 -6.61 -0.31
C LYS A 346 -9.60 -5.62 0.78
N TYR A 347 -10.32 -5.61 1.90
CA TYR A 347 -10.00 -4.71 3.01
C TYR A 347 -8.65 -5.03 3.64
N LEU A 348 -8.29 -6.30 3.77
CA LEU A 348 -6.95 -6.70 4.22
C LEU A 348 -5.86 -6.14 3.30
N LEU A 349 -5.99 -6.34 1.99
CA LEU A 349 -5.01 -5.87 1.02
C LEU A 349 -4.87 -4.34 1.03
N GLN A 350 -5.98 -3.62 1.17
CA GLN A 350 -5.98 -2.16 1.30
C GLN A 350 -5.32 -1.70 2.60
N ALA A 351 -5.53 -2.39 3.72
CA ALA A 351 -4.88 -2.07 4.99
C ALA A 351 -3.37 -2.36 5.01
N LEU A 352 -2.88 -3.19 4.09
CA LEU A 352 -1.47 -3.52 3.90
C LEU A 352 -0.80 -2.74 2.75
N ASP A 353 -1.54 -1.88 2.04
CA ASP A 353 -1.09 -1.19 0.82
C ASP A 353 -0.15 -0.01 1.11
N ASP A 354 1.12 -0.33 1.37
CA ASP A 354 2.19 0.61 1.73
C ASP A 354 3.44 0.39 0.87
N ILE A 355 4.17 1.45 0.54
CA ILE A 355 5.38 1.38 -0.29
C ILE A 355 6.50 0.50 0.34
N ARG A 356 6.51 0.38 1.67
CA ARG A 356 7.42 -0.46 2.46
C ARG A 356 7.02 -1.93 2.47
N ASN A 357 5.95 -2.31 1.77
CA ASN A 357 5.45 -3.68 1.72
C ASN A 357 5.53 -4.25 0.30
N ASP A 358 5.71 -5.57 0.22
CA ASP A 358 5.32 -6.37 -0.93
C ASP A 358 4.38 -7.49 -0.48
N ILE A 359 3.37 -7.77 -1.29
CA ILE A 359 2.30 -8.72 -1.01
C ILE A 359 2.39 -9.89 -1.98
N TYR A 360 2.47 -11.09 -1.43
CA TYR A 360 2.50 -12.36 -2.14
C TYR A 360 1.20 -13.10 -1.86
N LEU A 361 0.34 -13.19 -2.87
CA LEU A 361 -1.00 -13.72 -2.72
C LEU A 361 -1.13 -15.10 -3.36
N HIS A 362 -1.42 -16.10 -2.53
CA HIS A 362 -1.88 -17.41 -2.94
C HIS A 362 -3.40 -17.49 -2.84
N ILE A 363 -4.05 -17.81 -3.95
CA ILE A 363 -5.49 -18.12 -3.99
C ILE A 363 -5.64 -19.61 -4.20
N ASP A 364 -6.27 -20.29 -3.23
CA ASP A 364 -6.47 -21.74 -3.25
C ASP A 364 -7.00 -22.22 -4.61
N ARG A 365 -6.39 -23.26 -5.18
CA ARG A 365 -6.76 -23.84 -6.48
C ARG A 365 -8.22 -24.29 -6.55
N LYS A 366 -8.85 -24.62 -5.42
CA LYS A 366 -10.30 -24.95 -5.38
C LYS A 366 -11.20 -23.75 -5.69
N THR A 367 -10.71 -22.52 -5.51
CA THR A 367 -11.44 -21.29 -5.83
C THR A 367 -11.59 -21.16 -7.35
N ARG A 368 -12.76 -21.48 -7.89
CA ARG A 368 -12.95 -21.61 -9.35
C ARG A 368 -12.91 -20.28 -10.11
N PHE A 369 -13.32 -19.19 -9.45
CA PHE A 369 -13.34 -17.85 -10.01
C PHE A 369 -12.60 -16.90 -9.06
N ALA A 370 -11.64 -16.16 -9.61
CA ALA A 370 -10.90 -15.11 -8.94
C ALA A 370 -10.52 -14.10 -10.03
N ASP A 371 -11.02 -12.88 -9.96
CA ASP A 371 -10.66 -11.83 -10.91
C ASP A 371 -9.34 -11.19 -10.50
N PHE A 372 -8.24 -11.72 -11.06
CA PHE A 372 -6.90 -11.22 -10.77
C PHE A 372 -6.70 -9.76 -11.21
N LYS A 373 -7.46 -9.26 -12.19
CA LYS A 373 -7.37 -7.86 -12.61
C LYS A 373 -8.05 -6.97 -11.59
N GLU A 374 -9.22 -7.38 -11.10
CA GLU A 374 -9.91 -6.69 -10.02
C GLU A 374 -9.06 -6.66 -8.75
N ILE A 375 -8.49 -7.80 -8.34
CA ILE A 375 -7.65 -7.87 -7.13
C ILE A 375 -6.44 -6.94 -7.23
N ARG A 376 -5.81 -6.84 -8.40
CA ARG A 376 -4.72 -5.88 -8.63
C ARG A 376 -5.15 -4.43 -8.44
N SER A 377 -6.40 -4.09 -8.79
CA SER A 377 -6.89 -2.72 -8.66
C SER A 377 -7.07 -2.26 -7.21
N TRP A 378 -7.05 -3.19 -6.25
CA TRP A 378 -7.21 -2.87 -4.83
C TRP A 378 -5.92 -2.41 -4.16
N VAL A 379 -4.76 -2.64 -4.78
CA VAL A 379 -3.42 -2.32 -4.25
C VAL A 379 -2.74 -1.33 -5.19
N LYS A 380 -2.30 -0.19 -4.67
CA LYS A 380 -1.73 0.93 -5.45
C LYS A 380 -0.26 1.18 -5.16
N ASN A 381 0.17 1.00 -3.91
CA ASN A 381 1.49 1.38 -3.42
C ASN A 381 2.41 0.17 -3.23
N ALA A 382 1.89 -0.93 -2.66
CA ALA A 382 2.66 -2.14 -2.44
C ALA A 382 2.86 -2.95 -3.73
N GLY A 383 3.96 -3.69 -3.84
CA GLY A 383 4.13 -4.65 -4.93
C GLY A 383 3.19 -5.84 -4.73
N LEU A 384 2.35 -6.20 -5.71
CA LEU A 384 1.43 -7.35 -5.61
C LEU A 384 1.79 -8.47 -6.60
N PHE A 385 2.11 -9.64 -6.03
CA PHE A 385 2.56 -10.82 -6.75
C PHE A 385 1.64 -12.01 -6.49
N PHE A 386 1.25 -12.73 -7.55
CA PHE A 386 0.40 -13.91 -7.41
C PHE A 386 1.24 -15.17 -7.44
N ALA A 387 1.13 -15.97 -6.38
CA ALA A 387 1.87 -17.21 -6.23
C ALA A 387 1.19 -18.38 -6.97
N LEU A 388 1.94 -19.45 -7.21
CA LEU A 388 1.41 -20.66 -7.84
C LEU A 388 0.28 -21.27 -6.98
N ARG A 389 -0.86 -21.55 -7.60
CA ARG A 389 -2.06 -22.00 -6.89
C ARG A 389 -1.97 -23.48 -6.52
N VAL A 390 -2.03 -23.76 -5.22
CA VAL A 390 -2.05 -25.12 -4.62
C VAL A 390 -3.48 -25.45 -4.19
N ASP A 391 -3.91 -26.71 -4.37
CA ASP A 391 -5.16 -27.23 -3.79
C ASP A 391 -4.90 -27.56 -2.32
N VAL A 392 -5.25 -26.62 -1.44
CA VAL A 392 -4.91 -26.69 -0.02
C VAL A 392 -5.96 -27.50 0.74
N ARG A 393 -5.55 -28.51 1.51
CA ARG A 393 -6.44 -29.39 2.27
C ARG A 393 -6.12 -29.25 3.75
N TRP A 394 -7.13 -28.94 4.55
CA TRP A 394 -6.94 -28.67 5.98
C TRP A 394 -6.36 -29.88 6.72
N GLY A 395 -5.21 -29.70 7.37
CA GLY A 395 -4.47 -30.76 8.07
C GLY A 395 -3.57 -31.64 7.19
N ASP A 396 -3.43 -31.34 5.90
CA ASP A 396 -2.56 -32.06 4.94
C ASP A 396 -1.30 -31.24 4.62
N ILE A 397 -0.26 -31.91 4.10
CA ILE A 397 1.00 -31.27 3.67
C ILE A 397 0.82 -30.16 2.63
N SER A 398 -0.31 -30.14 1.92
CA SER A 398 -0.64 -29.06 0.97
C SER A 398 -0.68 -27.65 1.58
N PHE A 399 -0.86 -27.49 2.90
CA PHE A 399 -0.64 -26.20 3.58
C PHE A 399 0.82 -25.77 3.49
N VAL A 400 1.75 -26.62 3.97
CA VAL A 400 3.20 -26.38 3.89
C VAL A 400 3.65 -26.18 2.45
N LEU A 401 3.07 -26.89 1.47
CA LEU A 401 3.37 -26.66 0.06
C LEU A 401 2.99 -25.26 -0.41
N ALA A 402 1.86 -24.71 0.06
CA ALA A 402 1.44 -23.35 -0.28
C ALA A 402 2.36 -22.30 0.40
N GLU A 403 2.74 -22.53 1.65
CA GLU A 403 3.69 -21.70 2.40
C GLU A 403 5.07 -21.67 1.73
N MET A 404 5.59 -22.84 1.32
CA MET A 404 6.84 -22.95 0.57
C MET A 404 6.78 -22.23 -0.77
N VAL A 405 5.66 -22.32 -1.48
CA VAL A 405 5.45 -21.59 -2.74
C VAL A 405 5.47 -20.08 -2.50
N LEU A 406 4.83 -19.60 -1.44
CA LEU A 406 4.85 -18.18 -1.07
C LEU A 406 6.26 -17.71 -0.72
N LEU A 407 6.96 -18.41 0.17
CA LEU A 407 8.35 -18.13 0.56
C LEU A 407 9.28 -18.12 -0.65
N LYS A 408 9.21 -19.13 -1.53
CA LYS A 408 10.00 -19.20 -2.76
C LYS A 408 9.71 -18.06 -3.73
N THR A 409 8.45 -17.63 -3.81
CA THR A 409 8.09 -16.51 -4.67
C THR A 409 8.71 -15.24 -4.10
N ALA A 410 8.53 -14.96 -2.80
CA ALA A 410 9.04 -13.76 -2.15
C ALA A 410 10.57 -13.66 -2.17
N THR A 411 11.27 -14.69 -1.71
CA THR A 411 12.75 -14.73 -1.65
C THR A 411 13.46 -14.61 -3.00
N LYS A 412 12.76 -14.88 -4.11
CA LYS A 412 13.26 -14.66 -5.48
C LYS A 412 13.21 -13.19 -5.92
N HIS A 413 12.32 -12.40 -5.34
CA HIS A 413 12.12 -11.00 -5.70
C HIS A 413 13.05 -10.06 -4.93
N GLY A 414 13.50 -10.45 -3.74
CA GLY A 414 14.44 -9.66 -2.95
C GLY A 414 14.70 -10.21 -1.57
N HIS A 415 15.32 -9.38 -0.73
CA HIS A 415 15.45 -9.59 0.70
C HIS A 415 14.41 -8.74 1.43
N TYR A 416 13.86 -9.25 2.53
CA TYR A 416 12.81 -8.58 3.30
C TYR A 416 13.17 -8.57 4.79
N LYS A 417 12.79 -7.53 5.54
CA LYS A 417 13.08 -7.47 6.99
C LYS A 417 12.32 -8.59 7.71
N TYR A 418 11.05 -8.72 7.34
CA TYR A 418 10.16 -9.75 7.84
C TYR A 418 9.31 -10.36 6.72
N TYR A 419 9.04 -11.65 6.86
CA TYR A 419 8.06 -12.42 6.09
C TYR A 419 6.89 -12.76 7.03
N HIS A 420 5.71 -12.23 6.72
CA HIS A 420 4.50 -12.41 7.50
C HIS A 420 3.58 -13.42 6.82
N LEU A 421 3.42 -14.64 7.37
CA LEU A 421 2.35 -15.54 6.92
C LEU A 421 1.03 -15.12 7.55
N ILE A 422 0.03 -14.80 6.73
CA ILE A 422 -1.34 -14.46 7.15
C ILE A 422 -2.36 -15.10 6.21
N SER A 423 -3.62 -15.19 6.61
CA SER A 423 -4.70 -15.59 5.71
C SER A 423 -5.48 -14.39 5.17
N GLY A 424 -6.40 -14.66 4.24
CA GLY A 424 -7.39 -13.67 3.77
C GLY A 424 -8.44 -13.22 4.81
N ILE A 425 -8.44 -13.76 6.04
CA ILE A 425 -9.32 -13.37 7.16
C ILE A 425 -8.54 -13.02 8.43
N ASP A 426 -7.24 -12.72 8.28
CA ASP A 426 -6.48 -11.97 9.28
C ASP A 426 -6.66 -10.49 9.00
N PHE A 427 -6.47 -9.65 10.02
CA PHE A 427 -6.49 -8.21 9.86
C PHE A 427 -5.40 -7.55 10.71
N PRO A 428 -4.69 -6.52 10.21
CA PRO A 428 -3.81 -5.72 11.07
C PRO A 428 -4.62 -5.02 12.15
N LEU A 429 -4.04 -4.88 13.35
CA LEU A 429 -4.60 -4.11 14.46
C LEU A 429 -3.90 -2.77 14.64
N LYS A 430 -2.74 -2.60 13.99
CA LYS A 430 -1.87 -1.44 14.07
C LYS A 430 -1.64 -0.86 12.68
N SER A 431 -1.34 0.43 12.63
CA SER A 431 -0.98 1.10 11.38
C SER A 431 0.31 0.55 10.79
N GLN A 432 0.54 0.79 9.50
CA GLN A 432 1.78 0.38 8.84
C GLN A 432 2.99 1.05 9.50
N ASP A 433 2.87 2.31 9.91
CA ASP A 433 3.92 2.99 10.68
C ASP A 433 4.22 2.28 11.99
N GLU A 434 3.20 1.93 12.77
CA GLU A 434 3.39 1.19 14.02
C GLU A 434 3.97 -0.21 13.79
N ILE A 435 3.53 -0.95 12.77
CA ILE A 435 4.04 -2.28 12.43
C ILE A 435 5.54 -2.19 12.05
N HIS A 436 5.89 -1.26 11.17
CA HIS A 436 7.28 -1.06 10.72
C HIS A 436 8.15 -0.56 11.88
N SER A 437 7.69 0.43 12.66
CA SER A 437 8.42 0.93 13.83
C SER A 437 8.62 -0.15 14.89
N TYR A 438 7.61 -0.98 15.17
CA TYR A 438 7.72 -2.07 16.14
C TYR A 438 8.77 -3.10 15.75
N LEU A 439 8.93 -3.38 14.45
CA LEU A 439 9.81 -4.42 13.92
C LEU A 439 11.18 -3.90 13.45
N ALA A 440 11.36 -2.60 13.28
CA ALA A 440 12.59 -2.00 12.76
C ALA A 440 13.84 -2.45 13.52
N GLU A 441 13.78 -2.39 14.85
CA GLU A 441 14.89 -2.75 15.75
C GLU A 441 14.88 -4.23 16.17
N LYS A 442 13.88 -5.01 15.75
CA LYS A 442 13.77 -6.42 16.11
C LYS A 442 14.60 -7.28 15.15
N ASN A 443 15.24 -8.30 15.73
CA ASN A 443 15.94 -9.38 15.01
C ASN A 443 15.56 -10.74 15.62
N GLN A 444 14.25 -10.91 15.84
CA GLN A 444 13.65 -12.08 16.47
C GLN A 444 12.77 -12.83 15.48
N GLU A 445 12.64 -14.14 15.69
CA GLU A 445 11.81 -15.04 14.87
C GLU A 445 10.46 -15.25 15.57
N PHE A 446 9.45 -14.47 15.20
CA PHE A 446 8.14 -14.54 15.84
C PHE A 446 7.36 -15.77 15.35
N VAL A 447 7.68 -16.89 16.00
CA VAL A 447 7.07 -18.20 15.85
C VAL A 447 6.61 -18.63 17.25
N SER A 448 5.32 -18.94 17.41
CA SER A 448 4.83 -19.53 18.65
C SER A 448 5.24 -21.01 18.72
N TYR A 449 5.50 -21.50 19.92
CA TYR A 449 5.74 -22.92 20.14
C TYR A 449 5.44 -23.34 21.58
N HIS A 450 5.14 -24.63 21.77
CA HIS A 450 4.99 -25.30 23.05
C HIS A 450 5.43 -26.77 22.92
N HIS A 451 5.82 -27.36 24.05
CA HIS A 451 6.23 -28.77 24.12
C HIS A 451 5.03 -29.70 24.31
N ASP A 452 5.22 -30.98 23.99
CA ASP A 452 4.18 -31.99 24.12
C ASP A 452 3.68 -32.10 25.57
N GLY A 453 2.35 -32.07 25.77
CA GLY A 453 1.71 -32.10 27.08
C GLY A 453 1.52 -30.73 27.73
N GLU A 454 2.20 -29.67 27.26
CA GLU A 454 1.92 -28.31 27.72
C GLU A 454 0.51 -27.88 27.30
N TYR A 455 -0.14 -27.08 28.16
CA TYR A 455 -1.53 -26.64 27.97
C TYR A 455 -2.55 -27.78 27.74
N GLY A 456 -2.20 -29.02 28.11
CA GLY A 456 -3.03 -30.20 27.90
C GLY A 456 -3.06 -30.73 26.46
N ASP A 457 -2.13 -30.30 25.59
CA ASP A 457 -2.04 -30.73 24.20
C ASP A 457 -0.96 -31.81 24.00
N ASP A 458 -1.39 -33.07 23.90
CA ASP A 458 -0.56 -34.18 23.38
C ASP A 458 -0.63 -34.14 21.86
N PHE A 459 0.35 -33.55 21.18
CA PHE A 459 0.37 -33.46 19.73
C PHE A 459 1.30 -34.47 19.07
N MET A 460 2.14 -35.17 19.84
CA MET A 460 3.14 -36.09 19.27
C MET A 460 2.50 -37.21 18.43
N TYR A 461 1.25 -37.60 18.72
CA TYR A 461 0.52 -38.55 17.88
C TYR A 461 0.44 -38.11 16.40
N LYS A 462 0.40 -36.79 16.13
CA LYS A 462 0.30 -36.23 14.77
C LYS A 462 1.49 -36.58 13.88
N ILE A 463 2.67 -36.73 14.47
CA ILE A 463 3.93 -36.98 13.75
C ILE A 463 4.45 -38.41 13.92
N LYS A 464 4.18 -39.05 15.07
CA LYS A 464 4.58 -40.45 15.34
C LYS A 464 4.07 -41.42 14.27
N TYR A 465 2.87 -41.19 13.73
CA TYR A 465 2.21 -42.10 12.81
C TYR A 465 2.12 -41.55 11.38
N TYR A 466 1.91 -42.43 10.39
CA TYR A 466 1.64 -42.05 9.00
C TYR A 466 0.15 -41.76 8.79
N TYR A 467 -0.16 -40.64 8.15
CA TYR A 467 -1.50 -40.18 7.79
C TYR A 467 -1.71 -40.14 6.26
N PRO A 468 -1.65 -41.28 5.56
CA PRO A 468 -1.74 -41.30 4.09
C PRO A 468 -3.07 -40.80 3.55
N TYR A 469 -4.13 -40.81 4.37
CA TYR A 469 -5.46 -40.39 3.96
C TYR A 469 -5.75 -38.89 4.12
N ALA A 470 -4.86 -38.14 4.79
CA ALA A 470 -5.08 -36.74 5.15
C ALA A 470 -5.47 -35.87 3.93
N ARG A 471 -4.85 -36.11 2.78
CA ARG A 471 -5.16 -35.43 1.51
C ARG A 471 -6.63 -35.50 1.08
N TRP A 472 -7.35 -36.58 1.42
CA TRP A 472 -8.75 -36.75 1.03
C TRP A 472 -9.74 -36.34 2.11
N VAL A 473 -9.42 -36.61 3.38
CA VAL A 473 -10.35 -36.36 4.50
C VAL A 473 -10.15 -35.00 5.16
N GLY A 474 -8.93 -34.48 5.18
CA GLY A 474 -8.52 -33.36 6.00
C GLY A 474 -8.84 -33.54 7.49
N ARG A 475 -8.82 -32.43 8.24
CA ARG A 475 -9.22 -32.34 9.66
C ARG A 475 -10.73 -32.09 9.89
N GLY A 476 -11.52 -31.94 8.84
CA GLY A 476 -12.92 -31.49 8.95
C GLY A 476 -13.88 -32.49 9.60
N TYR A 477 -14.86 -31.97 10.34
CA TYR A 477 -16.05 -32.72 10.77
C TYR A 477 -17.02 -32.82 9.59
N HIS A 478 -17.25 -34.04 9.10
CA HIS A 478 -18.07 -34.29 7.92
C HIS A 478 -19.54 -34.50 8.29
N ASP A 479 -20.15 -33.53 8.96
CA ASP A 479 -21.53 -33.65 9.48
C ASP A 479 -22.59 -33.26 8.45
N GLY A 480 -23.76 -33.90 8.55
CA GLY A 480 -24.91 -33.66 7.68
C GLY A 480 -25.17 -34.73 6.59
N PRO A 481 -26.31 -34.63 5.89
CA PRO A 481 -26.77 -35.61 4.92
C PRO A 481 -25.96 -35.58 3.61
N GLY A 482 -25.97 -36.69 2.86
CA GLY A 482 -25.41 -36.77 1.51
C GLY A 482 -24.29 -37.80 1.33
N LYS A 483 -24.26 -38.45 0.15
CA LYS A 483 -23.35 -39.56 -0.18
C LYS A 483 -21.87 -39.19 -0.07
N LYS A 484 -21.51 -37.95 -0.45
CA LYS A 484 -20.13 -37.44 -0.37
C LYS A 484 -19.67 -37.30 1.10
N LYS A 485 -20.49 -36.68 1.95
CA LYS A 485 -20.19 -36.53 3.38
C LYS A 485 -20.14 -37.88 4.09
N ALA A 486 -21.03 -38.80 3.75
CA ALA A 486 -21.01 -40.18 4.26
C ALA A 486 -19.71 -40.91 3.90
N LEU A 487 -19.24 -40.79 2.66
CA LEU A 487 -17.95 -41.33 2.23
C LEU A 487 -16.78 -40.71 3.00
N LEU A 488 -16.77 -39.40 3.19
CA LEU A 488 -15.73 -38.71 3.95
C LEU A 488 -15.70 -39.15 5.42
N ARG A 489 -16.86 -39.26 6.10
CA ARG A 489 -16.95 -39.84 7.46
C ARG A 489 -16.37 -41.25 7.52
N TRP A 490 -16.69 -42.09 6.55
CA TRP A 490 -16.16 -43.45 6.48
C TRP A 490 -14.64 -43.46 6.28
N LEU A 491 -14.12 -42.62 5.39
CA LEU A 491 -12.68 -42.48 5.18
C LEU A 491 -11.97 -41.95 6.44
N THR A 492 -12.55 -40.98 7.15
CA THR A 492 -12.02 -40.45 8.42
C THR A 492 -11.92 -41.57 9.46
N LYS A 493 -12.98 -42.37 9.64
CA LYS A 493 -12.96 -43.55 10.52
C LYS A 493 -11.87 -44.54 10.14
N ARG A 494 -11.69 -44.80 8.84
CA ARG A 494 -10.61 -45.69 8.36
C ARG A 494 -9.21 -45.11 8.57
N SER A 495 -9.07 -43.80 8.47
CA SER A 495 -7.81 -43.10 8.74
C SER A 495 -7.42 -43.27 10.21
N TRP A 496 -8.33 -43.02 11.14
CA TRP A 496 -8.06 -43.23 12.58
C TRP A 496 -7.80 -44.69 12.93
N ALA A 497 -8.58 -45.63 12.39
CA ALA A 497 -8.32 -47.07 12.56
C ALA A 497 -6.98 -47.53 11.97
N TYR A 498 -6.38 -46.78 11.03
CA TYR A 498 -5.02 -47.03 10.56
C TYR A 498 -3.97 -46.50 11.55
N VAL A 499 -4.21 -45.34 12.18
CA VAL A 499 -3.37 -44.79 13.26
C VAL A 499 -3.35 -45.72 14.47
N ASP A 500 -4.52 -46.19 14.93
CA ASP A 500 -4.60 -47.13 16.07
C ASP A 500 -3.81 -48.42 15.81
N ARG A 501 -3.87 -48.92 14.58
CA ARG A 501 -3.12 -50.11 14.13
C ARG A 501 -1.61 -49.88 14.03
N GLN A 502 -1.17 -48.63 13.85
CA GLN A 502 0.25 -48.25 13.90
C GLN A 502 0.71 -48.16 15.35
N ALA A 503 -0.09 -47.53 16.22
CA ALA A 503 0.15 -47.44 17.66
C ALA A 503 0.30 -48.82 18.31
N ALA A 504 -0.63 -49.74 18.02
CA ALA A 504 -0.59 -51.12 18.51
C ALA A 504 0.62 -51.93 18.02
N ARG A 505 1.26 -51.50 16.91
CA ARG A 505 2.48 -52.11 16.37
C ARG A 505 3.76 -51.40 16.80
N GLY A 506 3.67 -50.40 17.69
CA GLY A 506 4.81 -49.65 18.17
C GLY A 506 5.49 -48.78 17.11
N VAL A 507 4.76 -48.40 16.05
CA VAL A 507 5.28 -47.50 15.01
C VAL A 507 5.53 -46.13 15.61
N ASP A 508 6.75 -45.63 15.44
CA ASP A 508 7.12 -44.28 15.86
C ASP A 508 8.12 -43.70 14.85
N ARG A 509 7.66 -42.72 14.07
CA ARG A 509 8.46 -42.05 13.05
C ARG A 509 9.50 -41.11 13.66
N THR A 510 9.29 -40.57 14.86
CA THR A 510 10.20 -39.57 15.45
C THR A 510 11.51 -40.19 15.92
N LYS A 511 11.52 -41.51 16.21
CA LYS A 511 12.75 -42.28 16.50
C LYS A 511 13.81 -42.25 15.40
N LYS A 512 13.44 -41.87 14.17
CA LYS A 512 14.40 -41.64 13.07
C LYS A 512 15.23 -40.36 13.23
N TYR A 513 14.81 -39.48 14.13
CA TYR A 513 15.39 -38.17 14.38
C TYR A 513 15.52 -37.94 15.89
N PRO A 514 16.29 -38.78 16.61
CA PRO A 514 16.42 -38.72 18.07
C PRO A 514 17.03 -37.41 18.59
N GLU A 515 17.70 -36.66 17.72
CA GLU A 515 18.31 -35.37 18.01
C GLU A 515 17.35 -34.18 17.92
N LEU A 516 16.16 -34.36 17.33
CA LEU A 516 15.21 -33.28 17.13
C LEU A 516 14.24 -33.15 18.30
N ASP A 517 14.14 -31.93 18.83
CA ASP A 517 13.12 -31.50 19.76
C ASP A 517 11.86 -31.07 18.99
N PHE A 518 10.85 -31.95 18.93
CA PHE A 518 9.61 -31.66 18.24
C PHE A 518 8.73 -30.74 19.09
N VAL A 519 8.43 -29.57 18.54
CA VAL A 519 7.54 -28.57 19.14
C VAL A 519 6.39 -28.24 18.18
N LYS A 520 5.27 -27.80 18.73
CA LYS A 520 4.09 -27.36 17.97
C LYS A 520 3.81 -25.90 18.27
N GLY A 521 3.20 -25.18 17.34
CA GLY A 521 2.67 -23.84 17.57
C GLY A 521 1.56 -23.48 16.60
N ASP A 522 1.34 -22.19 16.40
CA ASP A 522 0.45 -21.69 15.37
C ASP A 522 1.12 -21.76 14.00
N ASN A 523 0.34 -21.96 12.93
CA ASN A 523 0.85 -21.89 11.57
C ASN A 523 1.42 -20.48 11.24
N TRP A 524 0.81 -19.43 11.78
CA TRP A 524 1.16 -18.06 11.45
C TRP A 524 2.49 -17.61 12.06
N PHE A 525 3.25 -16.79 11.32
CA PHE A 525 4.57 -16.35 11.77
C PHE A 525 4.95 -14.97 11.22
N SER A 526 5.92 -14.32 11.87
CA SER A 526 6.71 -13.22 11.31
C SER A 526 8.19 -13.55 11.47
N ILE A 527 8.85 -13.99 10.39
CA ILE A 527 10.24 -14.48 10.43
C ILE A 527 11.17 -13.58 9.62
N THR A 528 12.45 -13.56 9.97
CA THR A 528 13.47 -12.81 9.24
C THR A 528 13.81 -13.46 7.90
N ASP A 529 14.51 -12.72 7.03
CA ASP A 529 15.03 -13.23 5.76
C ASP A 529 15.89 -14.49 5.93
N ASP A 530 16.73 -14.52 6.96
CA ASP A 530 17.65 -15.62 7.24
C ASP A 530 16.89 -16.91 7.54
N LEU A 531 15.85 -16.85 8.38
CA LEU A 531 15.04 -18.03 8.69
C LEU A 531 14.16 -18.43 7.49
N ALA A 532 13.64 -17.47 6.73
CA ALA A 532 12.89 -17.75 5.50
C ALA A 532 13.74 -18.53 4.48
N ARG A 533 14.97 -18.09 4.22
CA ARG A 533 15.89 -18.78 3.30
C ARG A 533 16.37 -20.13 3.86
N TYR A 534 16.71 -20.19 5.14
CA TYR A 534 17.07 -21.45 5.80
C TYR A 534 15.95 -22.49 5.72
N THR A 535 14.70 -22.06 5.81
CA THR A 535 13.52 -22.91 5.62
C THR A 535 13.49 -23.51 4.21
N LEU A 536 13.78 -22.70 3.18
CA LEU A 536 13.83 -23.16 1.79
C LEU A 536 15.02 -24.09 1.51
N GLU A 537 16.18 -23.83 2.11
CA GLU A 537 17.35 -24.72 2.03
C GLU A 537 17.04 -26.12 2.58
N ASN A 538 16.17 -26.19 3.60
CA ASN A 538 15.74 -27.44 4.23
C ASN A 538 14.48 -28.07 3.62
N GLU A 539 13.96 -27.54 2.50
CA GLU A 539 12.69 -27.97 1.92
C GLU A 539 12.58 -29.49 1.71
N LEU A 540 13.61 -30.12 1.11
CA LEU A 540 13.59 -31.56 0.85
C LEU A 540 13.56 -32.38 2.15
N LYS A 541 14.23 -31.90 3.21
CA LYS A 541 14.20 -32.54 4.53
C LYS A 541 12.82 -32.41 5.17
N ILE A 542 12.22 -31.22 5.08
CA ILE A 542 10.87 -30.92 5.56
C ILE A 542 9.86 -31.85 4.86
N TYR A 543 9.88 -31.94 3.53
CA TYR A 543 8.94 -32.82 2.82
C TYR A 543 9.12 -34.28 3.20
N ARG A 544 10.36 -34.79 3.27
CA ARG A 544 10.60 -36.18 3.70
C ARG A 544 10.05 -36.46 5.10
N MET A 545 10.17 -35.50 6.01
CA MET A 545 9.75 -35.66 7.40
C MET A 545 8.24 -35.50 7.57
N TYR A 546 7.60 -34.58 6.85
CA TYR A 546 6.23 -34.15 7.14
C TYR A 546 5.16 -34.61 6.13
N TRP A 547 5.53 -35.26 5.02
CA TRP A 547 4.59 -35.64 3.94
C TRP A 547 3.34 -36.40 4.42
N PHE A 548 3.50 -37.23 5.44
CA PHE A 548 2.42 -38.05 6.02
C PHE A 548 2.09 -37.66 7.45
N THR A 549 2.34 -36.41 7.84
CA THR A 549 2.04 -35.89 9.18
C THR A 549 0.67 -35.20 9.18
N ASN A 550 -0.06 -35.27 10.29
CA ASN A 550 -1.33 -34.59 10.47
C ASN A 550 -1.11 -33.14 10.94
N ALA A 551 -1.65 -32.16 10.23
CA ALA A 551 -1.41 -30.73 10.47
C ALA A 551 0.09 -30.40 10.62
N PRO A 552 0.90 -30.69 9.59
CA PRO A 552 2.33 -30.43 9.64
C PRO A 552 2.68 -28.95 9.71
N ASP A 553 1.78 -28.08 9.26
CA ASP A 553 1.88 -26.62 9.31
C ASP A 553 2.00 -26.05 10.74
N GLU A 554 1.46 -26.77 11.72
CA GLU A 554 1.59 -26.42 13.14
C GLU A 554 2.91 -26.91 13.77
N ILE A 555 3.78 -27.63 13.04
CA ILE A 555 4.94 -28.34 13.62
C ILE A 555 6.25 -28.01 12.90
N PHE A 556 6.26 -27.94 11.56
CA PHE A 556 7.51 -28.01 10.80
C PHE A 556 8.44 -26.81 11.02
N LEU A 557 7.90 -25.59 11.01
CA LEU A 557 8.70 -24.37 11.11
C LEU A 557 9.18 -24.16 12.54
N GLN A 558 8.32 -24.43 13.51
CA GLN A 558 8.59 -24.35 14.95
C GLN A 558 9.73 -25.32 15.30
N THR A 559 9.59 -26.59 14.88
CA THR A 559 10.63 -27.60 15.06
C THR A 559 11.93 -27.20 14.35
N LEU A 560 11.85 -26.69 13.12
CA LEU A 560 13.04 -26.25 12.40
C LEU A 560 13.76 -25.10 13.11
N ALA A 561 13.03 -24.09 13.58
CA ALA A 561 13.59 -22.92 14.25
C ALA A 561 14.27 -23.30 15.59
N ILE A 562 13.59 -24.06 16.44
CA ILE A 562 14.11 -24.46 17.77
C ILE A 562 15.30 -25.44 17.68
N ASN A 563 15.43 -26.19 16.58
CA ASN A 563 16.54 -27.10 16.35
C ASN A 563 17.64 -26.52 15.44
N SER A 564 17.78 -25.20 15.40
CA SER A 564 18.74 -24.50 14.54
C SER A 564 19.42 -23.33 15.26
N ARG A 565 20.30 -22.62 14.53
CA ARG A 565 20.95 -21.38 15.01
C ARG A 565 19.97 -20.26 15.39
N PHE A 566 18.69 -20.40 15.07
CA PHE A 566 17.66 -19.42 15.35
C PHE A 566 16.97 -19.60 16.71
N LYS A 567 17.23 -20.71 17.44
CA LYS A 567 16.56 -21.04 18.70
C LYS A 567 16.49 -19.87 19.68
N ASP A 568 17.64 -19.22 19.93
CA ASP A 568 17.74 -18.13 20.91
C ASP A 568 17.08 -16.81 20.43
N LYS A 569 16.65 -16.75 19.17
CA LYS A 569 15.91 -15.64 18.59
C LYS A 569 14.39 -15.84 18.61
N VAL A 570 13.88 -17.01 19.01
CA VAL A 570 12.45 -17.32 19.03
C VAL A 570 11.83 -16.88 20.36
N PRO A 571 10.99 -15.83 20.42
CA PRO A 571 10.41 -15.35 21.67
C PRO A 571 9.17 -16.13 22.11
N GLY A 572 8.72 -17.14 21.35
CA GLY A 572 7.57 -17.99 21.69
C GLY A 572 6.20 -17.37 21.39
N ASN A 573 6.11 -16.38 20.50
CA ASN A 573 4.83 -15.83 20.03
C ASN A 573 4.87 -15.52 18.53
N CYS A 574 3.71 -15.39 17.91
CA CYS A 574 3.56 -15.13 16.47
C CYS A 574 3.02 -13.73 16.14
N LEU A 575 3.00 -12.78 17.10
CA LEU A 575 2.44 -11.42 16.93
C LEU A 575 0.96 -11.33 16.48
N ARG A 576 0.20 -12.44 16.60
CA ARG A 576 -1.22 -12.48 16.23
C ARG A 576 -2.08 -12.82 17.44
N TYR A 577 -3.17 -12.08 17.62
CA TYR A 577 -4.18 -12.41 18.61
C TYR A 577 -5.17 -13.42 18.04
N ILE A 578 -5.20 -14.61 18.64
CA ILE A 578 -6.10 -15.71 18.29
C ILE A 578 -6.83 -16.15 19.55
N ASP A 579 -8.16 -16.06 19.54
CA ASP A 579 -8.99 -16.47 20.68
C ASP A 579 -9.45 -17.92 20.54
N TRP A 580 -8.74 -18.81 21.22
CA TRP A 580 -9.05 -20.23 21.33
C TRP A 580 -10.00 -20.57 22.50
N ASN A 581 -10.28 -19.60 23.38
CA ASN A 581 -11.08 -19.83 24.58
C ASN A 581 -12.57 -19.75 24.28
N ARG A 582 -12.98 -18.82 23.40
CA ARG A 582 -14.38 -18.62 23.00
C ARG A 582 -14.80 -19.42 21.77
N GLY A 583 -13.88 -20.14 21.11
CA GLY A 583 -14.21 -20.88 19.88
C GLY A 583 -13.06 -21.64 19.24
N ASN A 584 -13.27 -22.14 18.02
CA ASN A 584 -12.32 -23.00 17.29
C ASN A 584 -11.79 -22.41 15.97
N PRO A 585 -10.87 -21.43 16.00
CA PRO A 585 -10.83 -20.27 16.91
C PRO A 585 -12.07 -19.36 16.72
N TYR A 586 -12.36 -18.54 17.73
CA TYR A 586 -13.46 -17.56 17.74
C TYR A 586 -13.33 -16.54 16.59
N GLU A 587 -14.47 -16.09 16.09
CA GLU A 587 -14.58 -15.05 15.08
C GLU A 587 -15.05 -13.77 15.77
N PHE A 588 -14.21 -12.73 15.74
CA PHE A 588 -14.45 -11.50 16.48
C PHE A 588 -15.62 -10.71 15.90
N VAL A 589 -16.39 -10.08 16.79
CA VAL A 589 -17.57 -9.27 16.45
C VAL A 589 -17.35 -7.81 16.84
N TYR A 590 -18.26 -6.91 16.42
CA TYR A 590 -18.11 -5.48 16.69
C TYR A 590 -17.88 -5.11 18.16
N THR A 591 -18.44 -5.88 19.11
CA THR A 591 -18.23 -5.61 20.56
C THR A 591 -16.82 -5.89 21.05
N ASP A 592 -15.99 -6.59 20.27
CA ASP A 592 -14.58 -6.84 20.58
C ASP A 592 -13.65 -5.70 20.09
N LEU A 593 -14.19 -4.65 19.44
CA LEU A 593 -13.38 -3.62 18.78
C LEU A 593 -12.38 -2.93 19.72
N GLU A 594 -12.82 -2.52 20.91
CA GLU A 594 -11.96 -1.83 21.89
C GLU A 594 -10.81 -2.75 22.34
N ASP A 595 -11.12 -4.00 22.71
CA ASP A 595 -10.13 -5.00 23.11
C ASP A 595 -9.10 -5.29 21.98
N LEU A 596 -9.56 -5.28 20.73
CA LEU A 596 -8.70 -5.47 19.56
C LEU A 596 -7.80 -4.27 19.31
N ILE A 597 -8.31 -3.04 19.43
CA ILE A 597 -7.50 -1.80 19.31
C ILE A 597 -6.43 -1.75 20.40
N ASP A 598 -6.79 -2.11 21.64
CA ASP A 598 -5.88 -2.07 22.79
C ASP A 598 -4.88 -3.23 22.83
N SER A 599 -5.08 -4.26 22.00
CA SER A 599 -4.17 -5.40 21.91
C SER A 599 -2.74 -4.98 21.59
N LYS A 600 -1.77 -5.65 22.24
CA LYS A 600 -0.32 -5.47 21.98
C LYS A 600 0.17 -6.23 20.75
N THR A 601 -0.68 -7.08 20.17
CA THR A 601 -0.36 -7.83 18.95
C THR A 601 -0.51 -6.95 17.71
N LEU A 602 0.17 -7.33 16.62
CA LEU A 602 0.12 -6.54 15.38
C LEU A 602 -1.05 -6.93 14.48
N PHE A 603 -1.55 -8.15 14.61
CA PHE A 603 -2.61 -8.72 13.78
C PHE A 603 -3.59 -9.52 14.65
N ALA A 604 -4.79 -9.77 14.15
CA ALA A 604 -5.77 -10.67 14.77
C ALA A 604 -6.38 -11.65 13.78
N ARG A 605 -6.85 -12.77 14.34
CA ARG A 605 -7.59 -13.82 13.64
C ARG A 605 -8.67 -14.40 14.57
N LYS A 606 -9.92 -14.59 14.12
CA LYS A 606 -10.46 -14.43 12.75
C LYS A 606 -11.34 -13.19 12.65
N ILE A 607 -11.17 -12.43 11.57
CA ILE A 607 -11.96 -11.22 11.28
C ILE A 607 -12.53 -11.33 9.86
N SER A 608 -13.86 -11.37 9.73
CA SER A 608 -14.55 -11.42 8.44
C SER A 608 -15.35 -10.14 8.21
N TYR A 609 -15.07 -9.43 7.12
CA TYR A 609 -15.92 -8.32 6.69
C TYR A 609 -17.33 -8.79 6.31
N VAL A 610 -17.44 -10.01 5.76
CA VAL A 610 -18.71 -10.56 5.32
C VAL A 610 -19.69 -10.70 6.49
N ASN A 611 -19.20 -11.22 7.62
CA ASN A 611 -20.01 -11.44 8.81
C ASN A 611 -20.07 -10.20 9.71
N GLU A 612 -18.95 -9.47 9.87
CA GLU A 612 -18.79 -8.38 10.84
C GLU A 612 -18.21 -7.11 10.18
N PRO A 613 -18.93 -6.47 9.21
CA PRO A 613 -18.43 -5.32 8.46
C PRO A 613 -18.17 -4.09 9.33
N ARG A 614 -18.96 -3.92 10.40
CA ARG A 614 -18.80 -2.82 11.36
C ARG A 614 -17.46 -2.91 12.11
N LEU A 615 -17.05 -4.12 12.49
CA LEU A 615 -15.78 -4.36 13.18
C LEU A 615 -14.61 -3.94 12.29
N VAL A 616 -14.59 -4.44 11.05
CA VAL A 616 -13.51 -4.14 10.09
C VAL A 616 -13.43 -2.64 9.80
N ARG A 617 -14.57 -1.96 9.62
CA ARG A 617 -14.59 -0.49 9.43
C ARG A 617 -14.03 0.25 10.65
N GLY A 618 -14.38 -0.18 11.87
CA GLY A 618 -13.82 0.37 13.10
C GLY A 618 -12.30 0.21 13.17
N LEU A 619 -11.80 -0.97 12.81
CA LEU A 619 -10.35 -1.24 12.77
C LEU A 619 -9.65 -0.38 11.70
N VAL A 620 -10.22 -0.26 10.50
CA VAL A 620 -9.68 0.62 9.44
C VAL A 620 -9.62 2.08 9.89
N ALA A 621 -10.68 2.57 10.55
CA ALA A 621 -10.71 3.93 11.07
C ALA A 621 -9.61 4.15 12.12
N SER A 622 -9.46 3.21 13.06
CA SER A 622 -8.41 3.24 14.09
C SER A 622 -7.00 3.26 13.47
N ILE A 623 -6.75 2.44 12.45
CA ILE A 623 -5.45 2.32 11.78
C ILE A 623 -5.07 3.61 11.05
N ASN A 624 -6.02 4.30 10.44
CA ASN A 624 -5.76 5.50 9.63
C ASN A 624 -5.59 6.78 10.48
N GLY A 625 -5.28 6.67 11.77
CA GLY A 625 -5.16 7.81 12.69
C GLY A 625 -6.50 8.47 13.00
N GLY A 626 -7.61 7.77 12.72
CA GLY A 626 -8.94 8.16 13.09
C GLY A 626 -9.17 7.92 14.58
N SER A 627 -8.48 8.67 15.43
CA SER A 627 -8.97 9.01 16.77
C SER A 627 -10.14 10.00 16.69
N GLN A 628 -11.03 9.83 15.72
CA GLN A 628 -12.42 9.96 16.05
C GLN A 628 -12.83 8.56 16.49
N GLY A 629 -12.84 8.35 17.80
CA GLY A 629 -13.89 7.48 18.30
C GLY A 629 -15.19 7.90 17.61
N LEU A 630 -16.13 6.99 17.52
CA LEU A 630 -17.54 7.36 17.37
C LEU A 630 -18.04 8.19 18.60
N SER A 631 -17.16 8.94 19.28
CA SER A 631 -17.46 10.16 20.01
C SER A 631 -17.87 11.21 18.98
N HIS A 632 -19.19 11.28 18.79
CA HIS A 632 -19.90 12.43 18.26
C HIS A 632 -19.37 13.74 18.87
N GLU A 633 -18.40 14.39 18.23
CA GLU A 633 -18.55 15.82 18.05
C GLU A 633 -19.55 15.99 16.93
N ALA A 634 -20.79 16.23 17.35
CA ALA A 634 -21.90 16.56 16.48
C ALA A 634 -21.47 17.67 15.51
N ASN A 635 -21.24 17.31 14.24
CA ASN A 635 -21.46 18.26 13.17
C ASN A 635 -22.91 18.73 13.35
N ASN A 636 -23.06 19.99 13.75
CA ASN A 636 -24.28 20.60 14.28
C ASN A 636 -25.40 20.76 13.21
N SER A 637 -25.31 20.03 12.10
CA SER A 637 -26.28 20.02 11.02
C SER A 637 -26.86 18.62 10.85
N GLN A 638 -28.07 18.42 11.38
CA GLN A 638 -28.95 17.33 10.96
C GLN A 638 -29.00 17.24 9.42
N PRO A 639 -28.86 16.07 8.79
CA PRO A 639 -28.94 15.92 7.32
C PRO A 639 -30.36 16.14 6.80
N LEU A 640 -30.52 16.62 5.57
CA LEU A 640 -31.83 16.69 4.93
C LEU A 640 -32.28 15.29 4.49
N VAL A 641 -33.52 14.91 4.81
CA VAL A 641 -34.14 13.65 4.34
C VAL A 641 -35.23 13.96 3.33
N SER A 642 -35.15 13.36 2.15
CA SER A 642 -36.22 13.41 1.13
C SER A 642 -37.15 12.21 1.28
N ILE A 643 -38.40 12.46 1.70
CA ILE A 643 -39.45 11.45 1.72
C ILE A 643 -40.18 11.49 0.38
N ILE A 644 -40.19 10.38 -0.34
CA ILE A 644 -40.86 10.24 -1.63
C ILE A 644 -42.15 9.45 -1.41
N VAL A 645 -43.28 10.07 -1.74
CA VAL A 645 -44.62 9.47 -1.65
C VAL A 645 -45.19 9.33 -3.07
N PRO A 646 -45.09 8.16 -3.70
CA PRO A 646 -45.73 7.91 -4.98
C PRO A 646 -47.25 7.72 -4.79
N MET A 647 -48.06 8.34 -5.64
CA MET A 647 -49.52 8.37 -5.48
C MET A 647 -50.22 8.13 -6.82
N TYR A 648 -51.25 7.27 -6.81
CA TYR A 648 -52.16 7.09 -7.93
C TYR A 648 -53.54 6.60 -7.47
N ASN A 649 -54.56 7.46 -7.50
CA ASN A 649 -55.94 7.14 -7.10
C ASN A 649 -56.06 6.54 -5.66
N VAL A 650 -55.53 7.25 -4.67
CA VAL A 650 -55.40 6.80 -3.26
C VAL A 650 -56.07 7.78 -2.28
N ALA A 651 -57.06 8.55 -2.74
CA ALA A 651 -57.65 9.63 -1.96
C ALA A 651 -58.23 9.20 -0.60
N GLU A 652 -58.64 7.94 -0.46
CA GLU A 652 -59.19 7.37 0.78
C GLU A 652 -58.14 7.27 1.91
N TYR A 653 -56.88 6.99 1.56
CA TYR A 653 -55.83 6.65 2.53
C TYR A 653 -54.81 7.79 2.73
N LEU A 654 -54.64 8.63 1.70
CA LEU A 654 -53.58 9.62 1.64
C LEU A 654 -53.54 10.57 2.84
N GLY A 655 -54.70 11.00 3.37
CA GLY A 655 -54.75 11.91 4.51
C GLY A 655 -53.98 11.38 5.74
N LYS A 656 -54.22 10.13 6.13
CA LYS A 656 -53.53 9.49 7.27
C LYS A 656 -52.03 9.37 7.02
N CYS A 657 -51.63 9.00 5.80
CA CYS A 657 -50.23 8.94 5.38
C CYS A 657 -49.55 10.31 5.58
N LEU A 658 -50.12 11.37 5.00
CA LEU A 658 -49.52 12.70 5.05
C LEU A 658 -49.54 13.32 6.45
N ASP A 659 -50.55 13.04 7.27
CA ASP A 659 -50.59 13.46 8.68
C ASP A 659 -49.44 12.82 9.48
N SER A 660 -49.16 11.52 9.26
CA SER A 660 -48.05 10.83 9.92
C SER A 660 -46.67 11.38 9.53
N ILE A 661 -46.52 11.80 8.26
CA ILE A 661 -45.30 12.42 7.75
C ILE A 661 -45.15 13.85 8.25
N MET A 662 -46.24 14.62 8.30
CA MET A 662 -46.24 15.99 8.80
C MET A 662 -45.86 16.04 10.29
N GLY A 663 -46.33 15.05 11.07
CA GLY A 663 -46.09 14.90 12.50
C GLY A 663 -44.74 14.32 12.91
N GLN A 664 -43.80 14.09 11.97
CA GLN A 664 -42.47 13.58 12.29
C GLN A 664 -41.71 14.52 13.24
N SER A 665 -41.05 13.93 14.25
CA SER A 665 -40.19 14.63 15.21
C SER A 665 -38.94 15.24 14.56
N TYR A 666 -38.50 14.67 13.43
CA TYR A 666 -37.37 15.15 12.64
C TYR A 666 -37.80 16.30 11.72
N THR A 667 -37.14 17.45 11.84
CA THR A 667 -37.62 18.69 11.21
C THR A 667 -37.05 18.96 9.82
N LYS A 668 -35.85 18.46 9.51
CA LYS A 668 -35.18 18.68 8.22
C LYS A 668 -35.64 17.69 7.16
N LEU A 669 -36.88 17.89 6.71
CA LEU A 669 -37.54 17.06 5.70
C LEU A 669 -37.81 17.83 4.42
N GLN A 670 -37.66 17.13 3.30
CA GLN A 670 -38.27 17.47 2.01
C GLN A 670 -39.26 16.36 1.69
N ILE A 671 -40.55 16.67 1.51
CA ILE A 671 -41.57 15.68 1.18
C ILE A 671 -41.99 15.88 -0.28
N LEU A 672 -41.78 14.87 -1.10
CA LEU A 672 -42.08 14.87 -2.52
C LEU A 672 -43.31 14.00 -2.78
N LEU A 673 -44.43 14.65 -3.08
CA LEU A 673 -45.70 14.01 -3.42
C LEU A 673 -45.76 13.83 -4.94
N ILE A 674 -45.47 12.63 -5.43
CA ILE A 674 -45.39 12.31 -6.86
C ILE A 674 -46.73 11.73 -7.33
N ASP A 675 -47.53 12.56 -8.00
CA ASP A 675 -48.84 12.17 -8.54
C ASP A 675 -48.70 11.63 -9.96
N ASP A 676 -48.88 10.32 -10.10
CA ASP A 676 -48.73 9.56 -11.35
C ASP A 676 -49.99 9.58 -12.23
N GLY A 677 -50.62 10.74 -12.32
CA GLY A 677 -51.81 10.97 -13.14
C GLY A 677 -53.14 10.55 -12.49
N SER A 678 -53.32 10.81 -11.18
CA SER A 678 -54.57 10.51 -10.48
C SER A 678 -55.78 11.22 -11.08
N THR A 679 -56.90 10.52 -11.11
CA THR A 679 -58.20 11.00 -11.64
C THR A 679 -59.25 11.23 -10.55
N ASP A 680 -58.97 10.80 -9.32
CA ASP A 680 -59.81 11.01 -8.15
C ASP A 680 -59.42 12.28 -7.37
N ARG A 681 -59.77 12.36 -6.08
CA ARG A 681 -59.46 13.51 -5.22
C ARG A 681 -58.01 13.54 -4.69
N THR A 682 -57.14 12.60 -5.08
CA THR A 682 -55.75 12.48 -4.59
C THR A 682 -54.95 13.77 -4.82
N ALA A 683 -54.97 14.29 -6.04
CA ALA A 683 -54.25 15.51 -6.41
C ALA A 683 -54.71 16.73 -5.60
N THR A 684 -56.01 16.81 -5.29
CA THR A 684 -56.58 17.90 -4.49
C THR A 684 -56.07 17.85 -3.06
N ILE A 685 -56.04 16.66 -2.44
CA ILE A 685 -55.51 16.46 -1.09
C ILE A 685 -54.02 16.81 -1.06
N ALA A 686 -53.20 16.25 -1.95
CA ALA A 686 -51.76 16.52 -2.00
C ALA A 686 -51.42 18.02 -2.15
N LYS A 687 -52.16 18.74 -3.01
CA LYS A 687 -51.99 20.19 -3.19
C LYS A 687 -52.39 21.00 -1.96
N GLN A 688 -53.31 20.51 -1.12
CA GLN A 688 -53.65 21.17 0.15
C GLN A 688 -52.48 21.08 1.13
N TYR A 689 -51.86 19.90 1.27
CA TYR A 689 -50.69 19.71 2.13
C TYR A 689 -49.51 20.59 1.70
N ALA A 690 -49.21 20.65 0.39
CA ALA A 690 -48.17 21.52 -0.15
C ALA A 690 -48.43 23.03 0.02
N ARG A 691 -49.68 23.44 0.31
CA ARG A 691 -50.01 24.84 0.62
C ARG A 691 -49.85 25.19 2.10
N ILE A 692 -50.06 24.23 3.00
CA ILE A 692 -50.05 24.46 4.45
C ILE A 692 -48.70 24.18 5.09
N ASP A 693 -47.86 23.33 4.48
CA ASP A 693 -46.53 23.00 4.96
C ASP A 693 -45.52 23.08 3.81
N SER A 694 -44.57 24.00 3.93
CA SER A 694 -43.57 24.29 2.88
C SER A 694 -42.58 23.15 2.65
N ARG A 695 -42.53 22.15 3.54
CA ARG A 695 -41.73 20.94 3.33
C ARG A 695 -42.32 20.05 2.24
N PHE A 696 -43.63 20.17 1.95
CA PHE A 696 -44.33 19.36 0.96
C PHE A 696 -44.30 20.00 -0.42
N THR A 697 -43.86 19.23 -1.42
CA THR A 697 -43.84 19.63 -2.83
C THR A 697 -44.70 18.66 -3.64
N TYR A 698 -45.71 19.18 -4.33
CA TYR A 698 -46.53 18.40 -5.26
C TYR A 698 -45.89 18.40 -6.66
N ILE A 699 -45.68 17.21 -7.22
CA ILE A 699 -45.16 17.01 -8.57
C ILE A 699 -46.13 16.13 -9.33
N HIS A 700 -46.58 16.62 -10.49
CA HIS A 700 -47.45 15.86 -11.39
C HIS A 700 -46.63 15.26 -12.52
N GLN A 701 -46.94 14.03 -12.89
CA GLN A 701 -46.45 13.38 -14.10
C GLN A 701 -47.58 12.63 -14.82
N GLU A 702 -47.40 12.39 -16.12
CA GLU A 702 -48.22 11.40 -16.83
C GLU A 702 -47.95 10.00 -16.28
N ASN A 703 -48.98 9.14 -16.26
CA ASN A 703 -48.91 7.81 -15.64
C ASN A 703 -47.78 6.95 -16.24
N LYS A 704 -46.75 6.68 -15.43
CA LYS A 704 -45.59 5.83 -15.72
C LYS A 704 -45.50 4.62 -14.79
N GLY A 705 -46.49 4.43 -13.92
CA GLY A 705 -46.51 3.43 -12.86
C GLY A 705 -45.64 3.80 -11.66
N LEU A 706 -45.76 2.97 -10.60
CA LEU A 706 -45.09 3.14 -9.31
C LEU A 706 -43.56 3.35 -9.44
N SER A 707 -42.89 2.53 -10.25
CA SER A 707 -41.46 2.68 -10.56
C SER A 707 -41.12 4.05 -11.14
N GLY A 708 -41.94 4.54 -12.07
CA GLY A 708 -41.77 5.85 -12.69
C GLY A 708 -41.89 6.97 -11.67
N ALA A 709 -42.91 6.91 -10.82
CA ALA A 709 -43.12 7.88 -9.74
C ALA A 709 -41.96 7.89 -8.73
N ARG A 710 -41.47 6.72 -8.30
CA ARG A 710 -40.29 6.62 -7.41
C ARG A 710 -39.04 7.22 -8.06
N ASN A 711 -38.80 6.93 -9.35
CA ASN A 711 -37.66 7.50 -10.08
C ASN A 711 -37.73 9.02 -10.22
N THR A 712 -38.92 9.59 -10.52
CA THR A 712 -39.11 11.03 -10.55
C THR A 712 -38.92 11.65 -9.15
N GLY A 713 -39.33 10.96 -8.09
CA GLY A 713 -38.99 11.33 -6.73
C GLY A 713 -37.48 11.39 -6.48
N ILE A 714 -36.74 10.36 -6.88
CA ILE A 714 -35.27 10.30 -6.74
C ILE A 714 -34.60 11.47 -7.47
N GLU A 715 -35.05 11.79 -8.69
CA GLU A 715 -34.51 12.89 -9.51
C GLU A 715 -34.72 14.27 -8.88
N ASN A 716 -35.79 14.44 -8.10
CA ASN A 716 -36.13 15.72 -7.44
C ASN A 716 -35.72 15.77 -5.95
N ALA A 717 -35.16 14.67 -5.42
CA ALA A 717 -34.71 14.58 -4.04
C ALA A 717 -33.43 15.40 -3.83
N ASN A 718 -33.44 16.30 -2.85
CA ASN A 718 -32.28 17.12 -2.45
C ASN A 718 -31.66 16.65 -1.13
N GLY A 719 -32.28 15.70 -0.44
CA GLY A 719 -31.79 15.11 0.79
C GLY A 719 -30.51 14.33 0.61
N GLU A 720 -29.69 14.29 1.66
CA GLU A 720 -28.56 13.36 1.77
C GLU A 720 -29.06 11.92 1.90
N TYR A 721 -30.23 11.76 2.53
CA TYR A 721 -30.95 10.49 2.63
C TYR A 721 -32.31 10.56 1.93
N ILE A 722 -32.77 9.40 1.46
CA ILE A 722 -34.06 9.19 0.81
C ILE A 722 -34.83 8.12 1.58
N ALA A 723 -36.13 8.33 1.79
CA ALA A 723 -37.05 7.31 2.27
C ALA A 723 -38.25 7.22 1.32
N PHE A 724 -38.79 6.02 1.10
CA PHE A 724 -40.05 5.84 0.39
C PHE A 724 -41.15 5.56 1.41
N VAL A 725 -42.30 6.20 1.25
CA VAL A 725 -43.50 5.88 2.04
C VAL A 725 -44.63 5.68 1.05
N ASP A 726 -45.22 4.49 1.05
CA ASP A 726 -46.33 4.18 0.17
C ASP A 726 -47.59 4.94 0.64
N SER A 727 -48.34 5.49 -0.31
CA SER A 727 -49.38 6.50 -0.04
C SER A 727 -50.62 6.01 0.73
N ASP A 728 -50.73 4.70 0.97
CA ASP A 728 -51.79 4.05 1.76
C ASP A 728 -51.33 3.56 3.15
N ASP A 729 -50.06 3.77 3.47
CA ASP A 729 -49.40 3.41 4.73
C ASP A 729 -49.24 4.63 5.66
N TRP A 730 -48.63 4.42 6.83
CA TRP A 730 -48.20 5.50 7.73
C TRP A 730 -46.96 5.10 8.53
N ILE A 731 -46.31 6.09 9.14
CA ILE A 731 -45.06 5.91 9.89
C ILE A 731 -45.20 6.40 11.34
N GLU A 732 -44.42 5.82 12.25
CA GLU A 732 -44.35 6.26 13.65
C GLU A 732 -43.76 7.69 13.77
N PRO A 733 -44.14 8.50 14.77
CA PRO A 733 -43.71 9.91 14.89
C PRO A 733 -42.18 10.12 14.95
N ASP A 734 -41.43 9.10 15.36
CA ASP A 734 -39.96 9.11 15.50
C ASP A 734 -39.24 8.30 14.40
N TYR A 735 -39.96 7.81 13.38
CA TYR A 735 -39.43 7.02 12.27
C TYR A 735 -38.16 7.64 11.68
N VAL A 736 -38.22 8.89 11.19
CA VAL A 736 -37.05 9.50 10.54
C VAL A 736 -35.92 9.76 11.54
N SER A 737 -36.24 10.20 12.76
CA SER A 737 -35.21 10.51 13.77
C SER A 737 -34.39 9.29 14.18
N HIS A 738 -35.03 8.14 14.39
CA HIS A 738 -34.34 6.90 14.72
C HIS A 738 -33.48 6.41 13.57
N MET A 739 -34.04 6.40 12.36
CA MET A 739 -33.32 5.94 11.16
C MET A 739 -32.10 6.82 10.87
N VAL A 740 -32.21 8.15 11.01
CA VAL A 740 -31.08 9.08 10.83
C VAL A 740 -30.04 8.91 11.93
N GLN A 741 -30.47 8.77 13.19
CA GLN A 741 -29.54 8.57 14.30
C GLN A 741 -28.66 7.34 14.08
N ASP A 742 -29.24 6.21 13.68
CA ASP A 742 -28.49 4.99 13.42
C ASP A 742 -27.67 5.07 12.12
N ALA A 743 -28.16 5.76 11.08
CA ALA A 743 -27.38 6.03 9.88
C ALA A 743 -26.11 6.83 10.19
N LEU A 744 -26.21 7.88 11.01
CA LEU A 744 -25.07 8.71 11.40
C LEU A 744 -24.12 7.98 12.34
N LYS A 745 -24.65 7.19 13.28
CA LYS A 745 -23.85 6.40 14.23
C LYS A 745 -23.05 5.30 13.53
N THR A 746 -23.55 4.75 12.44
CA THR A 746 -22.92 3.59 11.77
C THR A 746 -22.28 3.92 10.42
N ASP A 747 -22.53 5.11 9.87
CA ASP A 747 -22.24 5.47 8.47
C ASP A 747 -22.72 4.38 7.49
N ALA A 748 -23.95 3.92 7.69
CA ALA A 748 -24.60 2.93 6.83
C ALA A 748 -25.15 3.57 5.55
N ASP A 749 -25.08 2.81 4.47
CA ASP A 749 -25.68 3.19 3.18
C ASP A 749 -27.20 2.95 3.19
N ILE A 750 -27.65 1.98 3.99
CA ILE A 750 -29.07 1.63 4.16
C ILE A 750 -29.34 1.34 5.64
N ILE A 751 -30.42 1.91 6.17
CA ILE A 751 -31.04 1.50 7.43
C ILE A 751 -32.38 0.86 7.13
N ILE A 752 -32.67 -0.28 7.78
CA ILE A 752 -33.93 -1.04 7.63
C ILE A 752 -34.61 -1.11 8.99
N CYS A 753 -35.88 -0.71 9.10
CA CYS A 753 -36.66 -0.93 10.32
C CYS A 753 -37.60 -2.14 10.19
N GLY A 754 -38.10 -2.61 11.34
CA GLY A 754 -39.24 -3.51 11.36
C GLY A 754 -40.52 -2.83 10.85
N TYR A 755 -41.62 -3.57 10.85
CA TYR A 755 -42.92 -3.02 10.46
C TYR A 755 -44.09 -3.72 11.14
N VAL A 756 -45.25 -3.08 11.08
CA VAL A 756 -46.54 -3.59 11.55
C VAL A 756 -47.42 -3.86 10.33
N GLU A 757 -47.89 -5.10 10.18
CA GLU A 757 -48.91 -5.45 9.19
C GLU A 757 -50.30 -5.08 9.72
N GLU A 758 -50.94 -4.15 9.02
CA GLU A 758 -52.22 -3.56 9.37
C GLU A 758 -53.31 -4.16 8.48
N GLY A 759 -53.89 -5.27 8.95
CA GLY A 759 -54.92 -6.05 8.24
C GLY A 759 -55.92 -6.71 9.19
N GLY A 760 -56.47 -7.86 8.77
CA GLY A 760 -57.49 -8.60 9.53
C GLY A 760 -57.04 -9.12 10.91
N SER A 761 -55.72 -9.15 11.14
CA SER A 761 -55.08 -9.35 12.44
C SER A 761 -53.75 -8.61 12.43
N CYS A 762 -53.52 -7.71 13.38
CA CYS A 762 -52.29 -6.93 13.47
C CYS A 762 -51.09 -7.83 13.81
N ARG A 763 -50.06 -7.86 12.95
CA ARG A 763 -48.82 -8.62 13.16
C ARG A 763 -47.63 -7.69 13.19
N GLN A 764 -46.83 -7.75 14.25
CA GLN A 764 -45.61 -6.98 14.39
C GLN A 764 -44.40 -7.81 13.95
N ILE A 765 -43.58 -7.24 13.07
CA ILE A 765 -42.33 -7.83 12.59
C ILE A 765 -41.18 -6.98 13.11
N SER A 766 -40.47 -7.48 14.12
CA SER A 766 -39.22 -6.91 14.61
C SER A 766 -38.03 -7.57 13.92
N LEU A 767 -36.97 -6.81 13.71
CA LEU A 767 -35.71 -7.33 13.19
C LEU A 767 -34.77 -7.67 14.35
N ASP A 768 -33.91 -8.68 14.17
CA ASP A 768 -32.88 -9.01 15.15
C ASP A 768 -31.95 -7.79 15.39
N LYS A 769 -31.52 -7.63 16.65
CA LYS A 769 -30.76 -6.46 17.18
C LYS A 769 -29.71 -5.94 16.21
N SER A 770 -29.65 -4.60 16.05
CA SER A 770 -28.61 -3.74 15.43
C SER A 770 -27.45 -4.42 14.70
N ASN A 771 -27.77 -5.29 13.73
CA ASN A 771 -26.80 -6.04 12.97
C ASN A 771 -26.34 -5.19 11.79
N GLY A 772 -25.02 -5.21 11.55
CA GLY A 772 -24.44 -4.66 10.33
C GLY A 772 -24.24 -5.78 9.32
N PHE A 773 -24.85 -5.66 8.15
CA PHE A 773 -24.71 -6.58 7.03
C PHE A 773 -23.80 -5.99 5.96
N SER A 774 -22.89 -6.82 5.45
CA SER A 774 -22.22 -6.56 4.19
C SER A 774 -23.21 -6.81 3.04
N ARG A 775 -22.91 -6.37 1.82
CA ARG A 775 -23.66 -6.82 0.63
C ARG A 775 -23.67 -8.34 0.51
N THR A 776 -22.59 -9.03 0.90
CA THR A 776 -22.53 -10.50 0.91
C THR A 776 -23.59 -11.12 1.81
N SER A 777 -23.70 -10.64 3.05
CA SER A 777 -24.64 -11.21 4.01
C SER A 777 -26.07 -10.76 3.75
N ALA A 778 -26.29 -9.50 3.35
CA ALA A 778 -27.61 -9.01 2.96
C ALA A 778 -28.16 -9.75 1.73
N MET A 779 -27.34 -9.96 0.70
CA MET A 779 -27.73 -10.75 -0.47
C MET A 779 -28.01 -12.20 -0.09
N ARG A 780 -27.32 -12.75 0.93
CA ARG A 780 -27.60 -14.10 1.43
C ARG A 780 -28.99 -14.26 2.01
N ILE A 781 -29.46 -13.24 2.73
CA ILE A 781 -30.83 -13.17 3.25
C ILE A 781 -31.80 -13.08 2.08
N LEU A 782 -31.55 -12.17 1.13
CA LEU A 782 -32.40 -12.00 -0.05
C LEU A 782 -32.41 -13.23 -0.99
N GLY A 783 -31.36 -14.04 -0.94
CA GLY A 783 -31.26 -15.31 -1.65
C GLY A 783 -32.10 -16.42 -1.06
N ASN A 784 -32.71 -16.24 0.12
CA ASN A 784 -33.55 -17.23 0.78
C ASN A 784 -34.99 -16.72 0.91
N ILE A 785 -35.81 -16.99 -0.10
CA ILE A 785 -37.22 -16.55 -0.17
C ILE A 785 -38.13 -17.13 0.93
N PHE A 786 -37.64 -18.06 1.75
CA PHE A 786 -38.43 -18.76 2.77
C PHE A 786 -38.29 -18.19 4.19
N THR A 787 -37.41 -17.22 4.40
CA THR A 787 -37.20 -16.61 5.72
C THR A 787 -38.14 -15.44 5.96
N GLU A 788 -38.58 -15.24 7.20
CA GLU A 788 -39.41 -14.09 7.58
C GLU A 788 -38.70 -12.75 7.29
N ASP A 789 -37.37 -12.73 7.36
CA ASP A 789 -36.53 -11.57 7.04
C ASP A 789 -36.54 -11.19 5.54
N TYR A 790 -37.01 -12.08 4.65
CA TYR A 790 -37.02 -11.82 3.20
C TYR A 790 -37.85 -10.58 2.88
N LEU A 791 -39.06 -10.50 3.43
CA LEU A 791 -39.97 -9.40 3.14
C LEU A 791 -39.41 -8.07 3.64
N ALA A 792 -38.88 -8.04 4.87
CA ALA A 792 -38.24 -6.85 5.43
C ALA A 792 -37.03 -6.40 4.61
N MET A 793 -36.31 -7.33 3.98
CA MET A 793 -35.17 -7.02 3.12
C MET A 793 -35.59 -6.49 1.74
N ILE A 794 -36.60 -7.10 1.10
CA ILE A 794 -36.94 -6.86 -0.31
C ILE A 794 -37.81 -5.63 -0.57
N VAL A 795 -38.57 -5.12 0.41
CA VAL A 795 -39.45 -3.96 0.16
C VAL A 795 -38.69 -2.64 0.13
N ALA A 796 -39.20 -1.61 -0.55
CA ALA A 796 -38.53 -0.29 -0.58
C ALA A 796 -38.89 0.66 0.58
N TRP A 797 -40.02 0.45 1.25
CA TRP A 797 -40.64 1.46 2.11
C TRP A 797 -40.15 1.48 3.56
N ASN A 798 -39.66 0.35 4.12
CA ASN A 798 -39.15 0.29 5.50
C ASN A 798 -37.68 0.73 5.65
N LYS A 799 -37.21 1.62 4.76
CA LYS A 799 -35.78 1.90 4.61
C LYS A 799 -35.47 3.38 4.53
N LEU A 800 -34.31 3.73 5.06
CA LEU A 800 -33.62 4.99 4.82
C LEU A 800 -32.37 4.70 4.00
N TYR A 801 -32.24 5.33 2.85
CA TYR A 801 -31.15 5.11 1.90
C TYR A 801 -30.27 6.35 1.81
N LYS A 802 -28.95 6.17 1.79
CA LYS A 802 -28.03 7.24 1.39
C LYS A 802 -28.24 7.53 -0.09
N LYS A 803 -28.48 8.79 -0.46
CA LYS A 803 -28.88 9.19 -1.82
C LYS A 803 -27.94 8.65 -2.91
N GLN A 804 -26.64 8.60 -2.63
CA GLN A 804 -25.60 8.10 -3.54
C GLN A 804 -25.84 6.68 -4.07
N VAL A 805 -26.59 5.84 -3.35
CA VAL A 805 -26.94 4.48 -3.80
C VAL A 805 -27.76 4.54 -5.09
N PHE A 806 -28.53 5.60 -5.27
CA PHE A 806 -29.27 5.89 -6.49
C PHE A 806 -28.46 6.69 -7.52
N ASP A 807 -27.12 6.67 -7.51
CA ASP A 807 -26.36 7.23 -8.64
C ASP A 807 -26.34 6.26 -9.83
N LYS A 808 -26.44 4.95 -9.56
CA LYS A 808 -26.37 3.88 -10.58
C LYS A 808 -27.62 3.02 -10.67
N VAL A 809 -28.55 3.14 -9.72
CA VAL A 809 -29.73 2.28 -9.63
C VAL A 809 -31.03 3.09 -9.78
N ARG A 810 -31.98 2.56 -10.55
CA ARG A 810 -33.35 3.07 -10.71
C ARG A 810 -34.33 1.90 -10.69
N PHE A 811 -35.58 2.19 -10.34
CA PHE A 811 -36.67 1.22 -10.42
C PHE A 811 -37.04 0.93 -11.88
N ALA A 812 -37.27 -0.33 -12.23
CA ALA A 812 -37.61 -0.73 -13.60
C ALA A 812 -39.02 -0.25 -13.98
N VAL A 813 -39.11 0.69 -14.93
CA VAL A 813 -40.39 1.24 -15.41
C VAL A 813 -41.17 0.19 -16.19
N GLY A 814 -42.49 0.11 -15.95
CA GLY A 814 -43.39 -0.83 -16.63
C GLY A 814 -43.37 -2.25 -16.09
N LYS A 815 -42.66 -2.52 -14.98
CA LYS A 815 -42.65 -3.79 -14.25
C LYS A 815 -43.55 -3.71 -13.03
N ILE A 816 -44.22 -4.81 -12.68
CA ILE A 816 -44.79 -4.99 -11.33
C ILE A 816 -43.79 -5.78 -10.47
N HIS A 817 -43.87 -5.63 -9.14
CA HIS A 817 -42.82 -6.12 -8.22
C HIS A 817 -41.48 -5.42 -8.47
N GLU A 818 -41.51 -4.10 -8.65
CA GLU A 818 -40.34 -3.29 -8.97
C GLU A 818 -39.24 -3.35 -7.91
N ASP A 819 -39.63 -3.61 -6.66
CA ASP A 819 -38.74 -3.88 -5.53
C ASP A 819 -37.80 -5.06 -5.81
N GLU A 820 -38.32 -6.13 -6.40
CA GLU A 820 -37.58 -7.34 -6.76
C GLU A 820 -36.48 -7.07 -7.80
N PHE A 821 -36.64 -6.01 -8.61
CA PHE A 821 -35.64 -5.56 -9.60
C PHE A 821 -34.63 -4.57 -9.01
N ALA A 822 -35.06 -3.73 -8.07
CA ALA A 822 -34.24 -2.64 -7.56
C ALA A 822 -33.40 -3.05 -6.35
N ILE A 823 -33.96 -3.76 -5.36
CA ILE A 823 -33.31 -3.91 -4.06
C ILE A 823 -32.02 -4.71 -4.13
N HIS A 824 -31.92 -5.81 -4.91
CA HIS A 824 -30.64 -6.53 -5.01
C HIS A 824 -29.56 -5.64 -5.63
N ARG A 825 -29.90 -4.76 -6.56
CA ARG A 825 -28.96 -3.78 -7.15
C ARG A 825 -28.58 -2.68 -6.17
N ILE A 826 -29.51 -2.20 -5.36
CA ILE A 826 -29.26 -1.23 -4.29
C ILE A 826 -28.32 -1.84 -3.23
N ILE A 827 -28.58 -3.08 -2.79
CA ILE A 827 -27.67 -3.84 -1.92
C ILE A 827 -26.31 -3.99 -2.59
N ASP A 828 -26.27 -4.25 -3.91
CA ASP A 828 -25.04 -4.40 -4.70
C ASP A 828 -24.34 -3.10 -5.10
N GLU A 829 -24.83 -1.95 -4.63
CA GLU A 829 -24.09 -0.68 -4.60
C GLU A 829 -23.77 -0.24 -3.15
N SER A 830 -24.31 -0.94 -2.16
CA SER A 830 -24.15 -0.62 -0.74
C SER A 830 -22.99 -1.39 -0.11
N LYS A 831 -22.29 -0.75 0.82
CA LYS A 831 -21.17 -1.36 1.55
C LYS A 831 -21.59 -1.82 2.94
N LEU A 832 -22.50 -1.08 3.59
CA LEU A 832 -23.03 -1.41 4.92
C LEU A 832 -24.54 -1.18 4.95
N ILE A 833 -25.26 -2.22 5.38
CA ILE A 833 -26.69 -2.20 5.64
C ILE A 833 -26.89 -2.47 7.12
N CYS A 834 -27.65 -1.65 7.84
CA CYS A 834 -27.94 -1.88 9.25
C CYS A 834 -29.45 -2.04 9.50
N THR A 835 -29.80 -2.74 10.58
CA THR A 835 -31.19 -2.89 11.01
C THR A 835 -31.48 -2.11 12.30
N VAL A 836 -32.71 -1.63 12.39
CA VAL A 836 -33.33 -1.05 13.57
C VAL A 836 -34.41 -2.04 14.03
N PRO A 837 -34.35 -2.56 15.26
CA PRO A 837 -35.27 -3.61 15.72
C PRO A 837 -36.71 -3.12 15.87
N GLU A 838 -36.91 -1.82 16.09
CA GLU A 838 -38.21 -1.19 16.27
C GLU A 838 -39.04 -1.24 14.97
N PRO A 839 -40.34 -1.61 15.05
CA PRO A 839 -41.24 -1.59 13.91
C PRO A 839 -41.84 -0.21 13.71
N LEU A 840 -41.08 0.66 13.03
CA LEU A 840 -41.40 2.08 12.88
C LEU A 840 -42.34 2.40 11.69
N TYR A 841 -42.70 1.39 10.90
CA TYR A 841 -43.51 1.55 9.68
C TYR A 841 -44.77 0.69 9.75
N HIS A 842 -45.92 1.23 9.33
CA HIS A 842 -47.20 0.51 9.30
C HIS A 842 -47.66 0.22 7.87
N TYR A 843 -47.61 -1.05 7.49
CA TYR A 843 -47.97 -1.54 6.17
C TYR A 843 -49.43 -2.02 6.13
N ARG A 844 -50.27 -1.33 5.35
CA ARG A 844 -51.70 -1.62 5.22
C ARG A 844 -51.97 -2.69 4.17
N ILE A 845 -52.61 -3.79 4.57
CA ILE A 845 -52.99 -4.86 3.65
C ILE A 845 -54.35 -4.56 3.02
N ARG A 846 -54.36 -4.40 1.68
CA ARG A 846 -55.56 -4.10 0.88
C ARG A 846 -55.91 -5.22 -0.10
N THR A 847 -57.20 -5.47 -0.31
CA THR A 847 -57.68 -6.51 -1.26
C THR A 847 -57.63 -6.07 -2.72
N ASP A 848 -57.63 -4.77 -2.98
CA ASP A 848 -57.60 -4.11 -4.29
C ASP A 848 -56.20 -3.56 -4.66
N GLY A 849 -55.19 -3.78 -3.82
CA GLY A 849 -53.80 -3.43 -4.12
C GLY A 849 -53.18 -4.32 -5.20
N ILE A 850 -52.00 -3.95 -5.69
CA ILE A 850 -51.28 -4.66 -6.77
C ILE A 850 -51.04 -6.15 -6.44
N THR A 851 -50.83 -6.46 -5.16
CA THR A 851 -50.63 -7.83 -4.64
C THR A 851 -51.92 -8.46 -4.09
N GLY A 852 -53.04 -7.74 -4.14
CA GLY A 852 -54.34 -8.16 -3.61
C GLY A 852 -55.01 -9.25 -4.42
N SER A 853 -56.00 -9.92 -3.81
CA SER A 853 -56.68 -11.10 -4.37
C SER A 853 -57.40 -10.84 -5.71
N LYS A 854 -57.72 -9.58 -6.03
CA LYS A 854 -58.33 -9.18 -7.31
C LYS A 854 -57.37 -9.25 -8.51
N HIS A 855 -56.05 -9.30 -8.28
CA HIS A 855 -55.03 -9.29 -9.33
C HIS A 855 -54.27 -10.61 -9.48
N THR A 856 -54.69 -11.66 -8.77
CA THR A 856 -53.99 -12.96 -8.69
C THR A 856 -53.63 -13.57 -10.06
N ASP A 857 -54.49 -13.40 -11.08
CA ASP A 857 -54.33 -13.95 -12.43
C ASP A 857 -53.64 -13.00 -13.44
N ASP A 858 -53.06 -11.89 -12.98
CA ASP A 858 -52.33 -10.97 -13.87
C ASP A 858 -51.03 -11.60 -14.38
N ILE A 859 -50.90 -11.69 -15.72
CA ILE A 859 -49.74 -12.28 -16.38
C ILE A 859 -48.43 -11.53 -16.09
N ARG A 860 -48.52 -10.26 -15.68
CA ARG A 860 -47.37 -9.43 -15.30
C ARG A 860 -46.65 -9.98 -14.06
N HIS A 861 -47.27 -10.87 -13.27
CA HIS A 861 -46.57 -11.51 -12.15
C HIS A 861 -45.36 -12.35 -12.61
N PHE A 862 -45.21 -12.68 -13.89
CA PHE A 862 -43.96 -13.25 -14.42
C PHE A 862 -42.74 -12.30 -14.33
N ASP A 863 -42.95 -11.00 -14.13
CA ASP A 863 -41.87 -10.04 -13.93
C ASP A 863 -40.99 -10.41 -12.72
N VAL A 864 -41.55 -11.01 -11.66
CA VAL A 864 -40.76 -11.48 -10.51
C VAL A 864 -39.71 -12.51 -10.93
N PHE A 865 -40.05 -13.41 -11.86
CA PHE A 865 -39.09 -14.40 -12.34
C PHE A 865 -37.95 -13.73 -13.09
N GLU A 866 -38.25 -12.73 -13.94
CA GLU A 866 -37.21 -11.93 -14.61
C GLU A 866 -36.31 -11.21 -13.61
N ALA A 867 -36.88 -10.70 -12.51
CA ALA A 867 -36.12 -10.09 -11.41
C ALA A 867 -35.17 -11.09 -10.72
N HIS A 868 -35.63 -12.31 -10.46
CA HIS A 868 -34.77 -13.38 -9.95
C HIS A 868 -33.67 -13.79 -10.95
N GLN A 869 -33.96 -13.79 -12.26
CA GLN A 869 -32.91 -14.02 -13.27
C GLN A 869 -31.83 -12.92 -13.19
N ASP A 870 -32.27 -11.67 -13.04
CA ASP A 870 -31.40 -10.51 -12.88
C ASP A 870 -30.54 -10.62 -11.61
N ARG A 871 -31.13 -11.02 -10.48
CA ARG A 871 -30.44 -11.30 -9.22
C ARG A 871 -29.38 -12.40 -9.37
N VAL A 872 -29.72 -13.50 -10.06
CA VAL A 872 -28.78 -14.60 -10.35
C VAL A 872 -27.57 -14.09 -11.14
N GLU A 873 -27.77 -13.25 -12.14
CA GLU A 873 -26.66 -12.69 -12.93
C GLU A 873 -25.85 -11.68 -12.11
N CYS A 874 -26.50 -10.84 -11.30
CA CYS A 874 -25.86 -9.89 -10.40
C CYS A 874 -24.91 -10.58 -9.41
N CYS A 875 -25.32 -11.73 -8.87
CA CYS A 875 -24.56 -12.48 -7.86
C CYS A 875 -23.53 -13.47 -8.43
N LYS A 876 -23.52 -13.67 -9.76
CA LYS A 876 -22.74 -14.73 -10.42
C LYS A 876 -21.23 -14.64 -10.18
N ASN A 877 -20.72 -13.42 -10.03
CA ASN A 877 -19.30 -13.14 -9.83
C ASN A 877 -18.93 -12.88 -8.37
N GLN A 878 -19.92 -12.80 -7.48
CA GLN A 878 -19.69 -12.31 -6.13
C GLN A 878 -19.23 -13.42 -5.18
N PHE A 879 -19.69 -14.68 -5.35
CA PHE A 879 -19.62 -15.66 -4.25
C PHE A 879 -19.29 -17.11 -4.58
N TYR A 880 -18.94 -17.83 -3.50
CA TYR A 880 -18.54 -19.22 -3.50
C TYR A 880 -19.69 -20.19 -3.87
N GLY A 881 -19.32 -21.38 -4.37
CA GLY A 881 -20.20 -22.30 -5.10
C GLY A 881 -21.32 -23.03 -4.32
N GLU A 882 -21.79 -22.48 -3.21
CA GLU A 882 -23.00 -22.88 -2.49
C GLU A 882 -24.03 -21.74 -2.43
N PHE A 883 -23.61 -20.48 -2.27
CA PHE A 883 -24.52 -19.35 -2.27
C PHE A 883 -25.17 -19.12 -3.64
N TYR A 884 -24.39 -19.20 -4.72
CA TYR A 884 -24.95 -19.17 -6.08
C TYR A 884 -25.97 -20.29 -6.31
N ARG A 885 -25.80 -21.46 -5.67
CA ARG A 885 -26.79 -22.54 -5.75
C ARG A 885 -28.07 -22.20 -5.00
N LEU A 886 -27.97 -21.50 -3.86
CA LEU A 886 -29.11 -21.03 -3.10
C LEU A 886 -29.95 -20.04 -3.93
N ILE A 887 -29.34 -19.02 -4.54
CA ILE A 887 -30.10 -18.07 -5.38
C ILE A 887 -30.71 -18.77 -6.60
N VAL A 888 -29.94 -19.65 -7.28
CA VAL A 888 -30.48 -20.45 -8.38
C VAL A 888 -31.66 -21.29 -7.91
N TYR A 889 -31.56 -21.92 -6.73
CA TYR A 889 -32.64 -22.68 -6.15
C TYR A 889 -33.87 -21.80 -5.91
N SER A 890 -33.73 -20.64 -5.27
CA SER A 890 -34.84 -19.71 -5.05
C SER A 890 -35.48 -19.21 -6.34
N MET A 891 -34.71 -18.98 -7.41
CA MET A 891 -35.26 -18.66 -8.73
C MET A 891 -36.15 -19.80 -9.28
N PHE A 892 -35.75 -21.06 -9.08
CA PHE A 892 -36.59 -22.20 -9.47
C PHE A 892 -37.82 -22.33 -8.58
N GLU A 893 -37.68 -22.14 -7.27
CA GLU A 893 -38.80 -22.19 -6.34
C GLU A 893 -39.82 -21.10 -6.63
N GLU A 894 -39.40 -19.88 -6.98
CA GLU A 894 -40.32 -18.83 -7.42
C GLU A 894 -41.07 -19.22 -8.69
N LEU A 895 -40.38 -19.81 -9.67
CA LEU A 895 -41.02 -20.31 -10.88
C LEU A 895 -42.05 -21.40 -10.59
N ILE A 896 -41.79 -22.24 -9.58
CA ILE A 896 -42.73 -23.25 -9.09
C ILE A 896 -43.90 -22.58 -8.35
N GLN A 897 -43.67 -21.58 -7.49
CA GLN A 897 -44.73 -20.85 -6.80
C GLN A 897 -45.68 -20.14 -7.78
N LEU A 898 -45.13 -19.54 -8.85
CA LEU A 898 -45.94 -18.97 -9.93
C LEU A 898 -46.86 -20.00 -10.59
N MET A 899 -46.49 -21.28 -10.64
CA MET A 899 -47.36 -22.33 -11.18
C MET A 899 -48.60 -22.58 -10.28
N PHE A 900 -48.48 -22.38 -8.97
CA PHE A 900 -49.60 -22.53 -8.03
C PHE A 900 -50.52 -21.31 -7.98
N ARG A 901 -50.07 -20.14 -8.47
CA ARG A 901 -50.81 -18.87 -8.39
C ARG A 901 -52.00 -18.79 -9.35
N TYR A 902 -51.83 -19.24 -10.59
CA TYR A 902 -52.81 -18.99 -11.66
C TYR A 902 -53.97 -19.98 -11.65
N SER A 903 -55.17 -19.48 -11.91
CA SER A 903 -56.37 -20.29 -12.13
C SER A 903 -56.26 -21.16 -13.39
N ASP A 904 -57.11 -22.20 -13.46
CA ASP A 904 -57.16 -23.07 -14.63
C ASP A 904 -57.60 -22.29 -15.90
N GLU A 905 -58.42 -21.25 -15.76
CA GLU A 905 -58.78 -20.30 -16.81
C GLU A 905 -57.57 -19.51 -17.31
N ALA A 906 -56.77 -18.94 -16.41
CA ALA A 906 -55.57 -18.19 -16.74
C ALA A 906 -54.53 -19.07 -17.45
N TYR A 907 -54.36 -20.32 -17.01
CA TYR A 907 -53.50 -21.29 -17.70
C TYR A 907 -53.90 -21.53 -19.17
N LYS A 908 -55.21 -21.55 -19.48
CA LYS A 908 -55.71 -21.66 -20.86
C LYS A 908 -55.47 -20.35 -21.62
N LYS A 909 -55.90 -19.22 -21.03
CA LYS A 909 -55.85 -17.87 -21.63
C LYS A 909 -54.44 -17.49 -22.08
N TYR A 910 -53.44 -17.75 -21.25
CA TYR A 910 -52.05 -17.33 -21.50
C TYR A 910 -51.12 -18.47 -21.94
N HIS A 911 -51.66 -19.66 -22.23
CA HIS A 911 -50.89 -20.85 -22.62
C HIS A 911 -49.74 -21.19 -21.64
N LEU A 912 -50.02 -21.11 -20.34
CA LEU A 912 -49.00 -21.17 -19.30
C LEU A 912 -48.23 -22.49 -19.26
N ASP A 913 -48.85 -23.62 -19.63
CA ASP A 913 -48.17 -24.92 -19.72
C ASP A 913 -46.92 -24.85 -20.63
N ASN A 914 -47.07 -24.26 -21.81
CA ASN A 914 -45.94 -24.11 -22.74
C ASN A 914 -44.92 -23.09 -22.25
N ARG A 915 -45.37 -22.03 -21.57
CA ARG A 915 -44.49 -20.97 -21.06
C ARG A 915 -43.61 -21.51 -19.92
N PHE A 916 -44.20 -22.13 -18.90
CA PHE A 916 -43.48 -22.75 -17.79
C PHE A 916 -42.55 -23.86 -18.28
N ARG A 917 -43.01 -24.73 -19.19
CA ARG A 917 -42.16 -25.78 -19.77
C ARG A 917 -40.91 -25.21 -20.44
N LYS A 918 -41.07 -24.18 -21.28
CA LYS A 918 -39.93 -23.53 -21.97
C LYS A 918 -38.96 -22.88 -20.99
N LEU A 919 -39.47 -22.16 -19.99
CA LEU A 919 -38.65 -21.48 -18.98
C LEU A 919 -37.89 -22.49 -18.11
N LEU A 920 -38.58 -23.48 -17.53
CA LEU A 920 -37.97 -24.52 -16.70
C LEU A 920 -36.91 -25.30 -17.49
N LEU A 921 -37.19 -25.68 -18.74
CA LEU A 921 -36.22 -26.38 -19.58
C LEU A 921 -34.98 -25.51 -19.85
N ARG A 922 -35.19 -24.24 -20.23
CA ARG A 922 -34.10 -23.29 -20.51
C ARG A 922 -33.19 -23.10 -19.30
N GLU A 923 -33.78 -22.82 -18.13
CA GLU A 923 -32.99 -22.60 -16.91
C GLU A 923 -32.37 -23.90 -16.38
N CYS A 924 -33.05 -25.05 -16.48
CA CYS A 924 -32.47 -26.34 -16.09
C CYS A 924 -31.22 -26.66 -16.90
N ILE A 925 -31.22 -26.35 -18.20
CA ILE A 925 -30.04 -26.50 -19.06
C ILE A 925 -28.95 -25.52 -18.62
N ARG A 926 -29.30 -24.24 -18.45
CA ARG A 926 -28.34 -23.17 -18.08
C ARG A 926 -27.65 -23.45 -16.75
N HIS A 927 -28.39 -23.94 -15.75
CA HIS A 927 -27.90 -24.14 -14.38
C HIS A 927 -27.75 -25.63 -13.99
N TYR A 928 -27.63 -26.53 -14.97
CA TYR A 928 -27.60 -27.98 -14.73
C TYR A 928 -26.53 -28.44 -13.73
N ARG A 929 -25.39 -27.74 -13.65
CA ARG A 929 -24.26 -28.09 -12.76
C ARG A 929 -24.52 -27.69 -11.29
N GLN A 930 -25.48 -26.81 -11.06
CA GLN A 930 -25.84 -26.24 -9.77
C GLN A 930 -26.95 -27.05 -9.10
N LEU A 931 -27.78 -27.71 -9.91
CA LEU A 931 -28.88 -28.55 -9.45
C LEU A 931 -28.41 -29.93 -8.95
N ASP A 932 -28.95 -30.35 -7.81
CA ASP A 932 -28.78 -31.68 -7.28
C ASP A 932 -29.69 -32.71 -7.98
N LYS A 933 -29.58 -33.99 -7.59
CA LYS A 933 -30.35 -35.08 -8.22
C LYS A 933 -31.85 -35.00 -7.92
N HIS A 934 -32.23 -34.50 -6.74
CA HIS A 934 -33.62 -34.35 -6.33
C HIS A 934 -34.28 -33.22 -7.14
N GLN A 935 -33.65 -32.04 -7.14
CA GLN A 935 -34.08 -30.87 -7.93
C GLN A 935 -34.23 -31.21 -9.41
N LYS A 936 -33.25 -31.91 -10.00
CA LYS A 936 -33.33 -32.36 -11.41
C LYS A 936 -34.55 -33.24 -11.68
N ARG A 937 -34.91 -34.11 -10.74
CA ARG A 937 -36.08 -34.99 -10.88
C ARG A 937 -37.37 -34.20 -10.72
N GLU A 938 -37.47 -33.36 -9.69
CA GLU A 938 -38.63 -32.51 -9.42
C GLU A 938 -38.93 -31.59 -10.61
N TYR A 939 -37.93 -30.84 -11.08
CA TYR A 939 -38.11 -29.90 -12.19
C TYR A 939 -38.37 -30.63 -13.52
N LEU A 940 -37.85 -31.84 -13.72
CA LEU A 940 -38.21 -32.66 -14.88
C LEU A 940 -39.70 -33.04 -14.88
N MET A 941 -40.27 -33.37 -13.72
CA MET A 941 -41.71 -33.64 -13.60
C MET A 941 -42.54 -32.40 -13.94
N ALA A 942 -42.13 -31.23 -13.44
CA ALA A 942 -42.76 -29.96 -13.75
C ALA A 942 -42.64 -29.59 -15.26
N ILE A 943 -41.51 -29.91 -15.91
CA ILE A 943 -41.33 -29.71 -17.36
C ILE A 943 -42.26 -30.60 -18.18
N ILE A 944 -42.40 -31.88 -17.82
CA ILE A 944 -43.23 -32.84 -18.55
C ILE A 944 -44.70 -32.42 -18.49
N SER A 945 -45.20 -32.12 -17.30
CA SER A 945 -46.60 -31.72 -17.10
C SER A 945 -46.71 -30.65 -16.00
N PRO A 946 -46.64 -29.34 -16.35
CA PRO A 946 -46.74 -28.27 -15.37
C PRO A 946 -48.04 -28.33 -14.55
N ARG A 947 -49.19 -28.41 -15.21
CA ARG A 947 -50.49 -28.62 -14.54
C ARG A 947 -50.57 -29.93 -13.75
N GLY A 948 -50.02 -31.02 -14.29
CA GLY A 948 -50.02 -32.31 -13.60
C GLY A 948 -49.18 -32.31 -12.33
N TYR A 949 -48.07 -31.55 -12.34
CA TYR A 949 -47.25 -31.31 -11.16
C TYR A 949 -48.02 -30.55 -10.08
N VAL A 950 -48.68 -29.44 -10.44
CA VAL A 950 -49.51 -28.64 -9.50
C VAL A 950 -50.60 -29.50 -8.85
N LYS A 951 -51.36 -30.26 -9.65
CA LYS A 951 -52.44 -31.14 -9.13
C LYS A 951 -51.91 -32.23 -8.19
N ARG A 952 -50.78 -32.85 -8.55
CA ARG A 952 -50.14 -33.88 -7.72
C ARG A 952 -49.63 -33.31 -6.40
N ALA A 953 -49.01 -32.14 -6.42
CA ALA A 953 -48.50 -31.49 -5.22
C ALA A 953 -49.64 -31.09 -4.27
N ASN A 954 -50.74 -30.53 -4.78
CA ASN A 954 -51.92 -30.20 -3.99
C ASN A 954 -52.59 -31.45 -3.38
N GLY A 955 -52.72 -32.54 -4.16
CA GLY A 955 -53.28 -33.80 -3.66
C GLY A 955 -52.41 -34.49 -2.59
N ILE A 956 -51.09 -34.25 -2.57
CA ILE A 956 -50.19 -34.74 -1.51
C ILE A 956 -50.34 -33.91 -0.21
N MET A 957 -50.64 -32.61 -0.32
CA MET A 957 -50.90 -31.75 0.84
C MET A 957 -52.22 -32.09 1.52
N GLU A 958 -53.29 -32.38 0.75
CA GLU A 958 -54.58 -32.82 1.30
C GLU A 958 -54.48 -34.17 2.05
N THR A 959 -53.63 -35.09 1.60
CA THR A 959 -53.38 -36.38 2.30
C THR A 959 -52.47 -36.30 3.53
N LYS A 960 -51.90 -35.13 3.85
CA LYS A 960 -51.08 -34.92 5.06
C LYS A 960 -51.81 -34.11 6.15
N SER A 961 -52.99 -33.59 5.83
CA SER A 961 -53.89 -32.88 6.76
C SER A 961 -55.03 -33.75 7.30
N GLU A 962 -55.10 -35.02 6.87
CA GLU A 962 -55.80 -36.12 7.56
C GLU A 962 -54.81 -36.91 8.42
#